data_AF-M0B3Z2-F1
#
_entry.id   AF-M0B3Z2-F1
#
_cell.length_a   1.000
_cell.length_b   1.000
_cell.length_c   1.000
_cell.angle_alpha   90.00
_cell.angle_beta   90.00
_cell.angle_gamma   90.00
#
_symmetry.space_group_name_H-M   'P 1'
#
loop_
_entity.id
_entity.type
_entity.pdbx_description
1 polymer ?
#
loop_
_entity_poly.entity_id
_entity_poly.type
_entity_poly.pdbx_seq_one_letter_code
_entity_poly.pdbx_strand_id
1 'polypeptide(L)'
;MSKQQSNKGTTFGLDGALSGVETRQKASAIHDHQSGDGSNDHLASVYDNQDDQFAAVVPFIKEGLEQGEQCLYVADDNTTETVLDALREGGIDVEAAQETGALSICTKADTYLRTGEFEPETMVEFWEETLAEARDREGYEGVRAAAEMTWALEEDTGLDQLVRYEALLNTIYEGDDYVVLCQYNRDRFSTDVLSDVIRSHPLVVYDGTVCQNFYYQPPDEFFGTDHPPLDVDQTVEGLLRHAQTQRELTERDRFQSQLYEITSEPERSFDEKLQDIFELGCERFDLDLGGMARIDPRADLLEVEYVSDSHDHLQPNVTVSLSETYCRVLTDSGNPISITAPADEGFEGTVAYEEFGVKSYLGTRLRVKNGLDRSFFFVSHESRNTPFSDAERTFLKSMGQWVQQELERREYEQRLKESNKRLEQFAHAASHDLQEPLRMVSSYLQLLEARYANDLDADAEEFIEFAVDGADRMRDMIDGLLEYSRIETEGESFEPVDLDALADEVLADLQLRIEETDAEVTVEDLPQVEGDANQLRQLLQNLIDNAIEYSGDKQPQVAISTGRAGKMWRISVRDEGIGISPDDQDRIFEVFERLHTRNEYEGAGIGLALCERIVERHGGKIWVDSEPGDGSTFSFTLPALYT
;
A
#
# COMPACT_ATOMS: atom_id res chain seq x y z
N MET A 1 -20.80 -28.19 -4.36
CA MET A 1 -20.29 -28.47 -5.71
C MET A 1 -18.99 -27.69 -5.85
N SER A 2 -17.87 -28.34 -5.52
CA SER A 2 -16.52 -27.81 -5.70
C SER A 2 -16.24 -27.59 -7.18
N LYS A 3 -15.79 -26.39 -7.53
CA LYS A 3 -14.81 -26.22 -8.60
C LYS A 3 -13.54 -25.72 -7.94
N GLN A 4 -12.66 -26.67 -7.65
CA GLN A 4 -11.22 -26.42 -7.57
C GLN A 4 -10.83 -25.76 -8.90
N GLN A 5 -10.40 -24.51 -8.86
CA GLN A 5 -9.49 -23.99 -9.88
C GLN A 5 -8.13 -24.63 -9.57
N SER A 6 -7.79 -25.64 -10.37
CA SER A 6 -6.47 -26.23 -10.40
C SER A 6 -5.47 -25.20 -10.91
N ASN A 7 -4.33 -25.12 -10.21
CA ASN A 7 -3.00 -24.83 -10.73
C ASN A 7 -2.94 -24.86 -12.28
N LYS A 8 -2.68 -23.69 -12.89
CA LYS A 8 -1.84 -23.59 -14.08
C LYS A 8 -0.43 -23.31 -13.50
N GLY A 9 0.55 -24.22 -13.47
CA GLY A 9 1.01 -25.08 -14.58
C GLY A 9 1.53 -24.14 -15.67
N THR A 10 2.65 -23.46 -15.36
CA THR A 10 4.02 -23.71 -15.87
C THR A 10 4.31 -22.87 -17.12
N THR A 11 5.33 -22.01 -17.01
CA THR A 11 5.78 -21.05 -18.02
C THR A 11 6.81 -21.73 -18.92
N PHE A 12 6.33 -22.43 -19.94
CA PHE A 12 7.12 -23.07 -20.99
C PHE A 12 7.86 -22.05 -21.93
N GLY A 13 7.87 -20.74 -21.59
CA GLY A 13 8.56 -19.69 -22.36
C GLY A 13 9.83 -19.13 -21.68
N LEU A 14 10.37 -18.02 -22.19
CA LEU A 14 11.57 -17.30 -21.69
C LEU A 14 11.73 -17.24 -20.16
N ASP A 15 10.62 -17.04 -19.45
CA ASP A 15 10.58 -16.97 -17.98
C ASP A 15 11.08 -18.25 -17.31
N GLY A 16 10.70 -19.42 -17.84
CA GLY A 16 11.14 -20.73 -17.39
C GLY A 16 12.35 -21.24 -18.16
N ALA A 17 12.91 -20.50 -19.12
CA ALA A 17 14.07 -20.92 -19.91
C ALA A 17 15.42 -20.49 -19.35
N LEU A 18 15.38 -19.55 -18.42
CA LEU A 18 16.48 -18.65 -18.18
C LEU A 18 16.76 -18.43 -16.69
N SER A 19 16.07 -19.11 -15.76
CA SER A 19 16.22 -18.86 -14.32
C SER A 19 17.66 -19.01 -13.78
N GLY A 20 18.50 -19.82 -14.43
CA GLY A 20 19.89 -20.06 -14.04
C GLY A 20 20.98 -19.25 -14.76
N VAL A 21 20.65 -18.58 -15.87
CA VAL A 21 21.51 -17.55 -16.50
C VAL A 21 21.25 -16.24 -15.71
N GLU A 22 22.06 -15.16 -15.77
CA GLU A 22 21.66 -13.87 -15.13
C GLU A 22 20.44 -13.28 -15.86
N THR A 23 19.29 -13.90 -15.64
CA THR A 23 18.06 -13.61 -16.32
C THR A 23 17.12 -13.07 -15.30
N ARG A 24 17.17 -11.75 -15.23
CA ARG A 24 16.41 -10.98 -14.25
C ARG A 24 15.45 -10.04 -14.97
N GLN A 25 14.82 -10.57 -16.00
CA GLN A 25 13.53 -10.12 -16.51
C GLN A 25 12.52 -11.22 -16.22
N LYS A 26 11.40 -10.87 -15.57
CA LYS A 26 10.16 -11.59 -15.78
C LYS A 26 9.71 -11.29 -17.21
N ALA A 27 9.74 -12.26 -18.11
CA ALA A 27 9.16 -12.28 -19.46
C ALA A 27 7.64 -12.00 -19.49
N SER A 28 7.04 -11.65 -18.34
CA SER A 28 5.74 -10.96 -18.27
C SER A 28 5.58 -9.70 -19.13
N ALA A 29 6.66 -9.15 -19.71
CA ALA A 29 6.62 -8.00 -20.62
C ALA A 29 6.83 -8.35 -22.11
N ILE A 30 6.90 -9.63 -22.49
CA ILE A 30 7.03 -10.06 -23.90
C ILE A 30 5.73 -10.75 -24.34
N HIS A 31 4.62 -10.05 -24.20
CA HIS A 31 3.37 -10.42 -24.86
C HIS A 31 2.86 -9.25 -25.68
N ASP A 32 3.27 -9.24 -26.95
CA ASP A 32 2.39 -8.80 -28.03
C ASP A 32 2.64 -9.61 -29.32
N HIS A 33 2.95 -10.91 -29.19
CA HIS A 33 2.54 -11.89 -30.21
C HIS A 33 1.15 -12.38 -29.83
N GLN A 34 0.19 -12.02 -30.67
CA GLN A 34 -1.24 -12.18 -30.45
C GLN A 34 -1.62 -13.63 -30.16
N SER A 35 -2.13 -13.86 -28.95
CA SER A 35 -3.18 -14.83 -28.60
C SER A 35 -3.50 -15.93 -29.64
N GLY A 36 -2.80 -17.07 -29.50
CA GLY A 36 -3.18 -18.36 -30.08
C GLY A 36 -1.96 -19.15 -30.56
N ASP A 37 -1.70 -20.31 -29.96
CA ASP A 37 -0.79 -21.38 -30.41
C ASP A 37 0.75 -21.17 -30.16
N GLY A 38 1.29 -21.87 -29.15
CA GLY A 38 2.73 -22.15 -28.91
C GLY A 38 3.61 -21.03 -28.29
N SER A 39 4.58 -21.37 -27.42
CA SER A 39 5.69 -20.46 -27.05
C SER A 39 7.02 -20.94 -27.65
N ASN A 40 7.52 -20.18 -28.62
CA ASN A 40 8.75 -20.49 -29.35
C ASN A 40 9.79 -19.39 -29.18
N ASP A 41 10.88 -19.72 -28.51
CA ASP A 41 11.96 -18.78 -28.25
C ASP A 41 13.27 -19.21 -28.93
N HIS A 42 13.89 -18.29 -29.66
CA HIS A 42 15.13 -18.53 -30.40
C HIS A 42 16.21 -17.52 -29.99
N LEU A 43 17.29 -18.03 -29.39
CA LEU A 43 18.33 -17.25 -28.74
C LEU A 43 19.68 -17.47 -29.42
N ALA A 44 20.42 -16.39 -29.65
CA ALA A 44 21.83 -16.46 -30.05
C ALA A 44 22.75 -16.25 -28.83
N SER A 45 23.55 -17.26 -28.48
CA SER A 45 24.63 -17.12 -27.51
C SER A 45 25.93 -16.79 -28.23
N VAL A 46 26.46 -15.59 -28.01
CA VAL A 46 27.77 -15.18 -28.52
C VAL A 46 28.77 -15.28 -27.38
N TYR A 47 29.80 -16.11 -27.54
CA TYR A 47 30.78 -16.41 -26.49
C TYR A 47 32.22 -16.21 -26.96
N ASP A 48 33.10 -15.79 -26.05
CA ASP A 48 34.52 -15.57 -26.35
C ASP A 48 35.34 -16.85 -26.09
N ASN A 49 35.01 -17.59 -25.03
CA ASN A 49 35.71 -18.81 -24.64
C ASN A 49 34.77 -19.92 -24.13
N GLN A 50 35.32 -21.10 -23.88
CA GLN A 50 34.55 -22.28 -23.47
C GLN A 50 33.89 -22.13 -22.09
N ASP A 51 34.50 -21.40 -21.17
CA ASP A 51 33.92 -21.14 -19.85
C ASP A 51 32.67 -20.26 -20.01
N ASP A 52 32.73 -19.22 -20.85
CA ASP A 52 31.57 -18.36 -21.16
C ASP A 52 30.44 -19.17 -21.83
N GLN A 53 30.80 -20.07 -22.74
CA GLN A 53 29.87 -20.96 -23.44
C GLN A 53 29.08 -21.80 -22.44
N PHE A 54 29.77 -22.49 -21.53
CA PHE A 54 29.11 -23.34 -20.53
C PHE A 54 28.41 -22.55 -19.42
N ALA A 55 28.87 -21.34 -19.11
CA ALA A 55 28.17 -20.44 -18.19
C ALA A 55 26.76 -20.07 -18.69
N ALA A 56 26.53 -20.04 -20.01
CA ALA A 56 25.20 -19.86 -20.58
C ALA A 56 24.42 -21.19 -20.75
N VAL A 57 25.08 -22.24 -21.23
CA VAL A 57 24.44 -23.53 -21.56
C VAL A 57 24.03 -24.34 -20.34
N VAL A 58 24.91 -24.45 -19.34
CA VAL A 58 24.68 -25.32 -18.18
C VAL A 58 23.39 -24.91 -17.44
N PRO A 59 23.19 -23.63 -17.11
CA PRO A 59 21.96 -23.24 -16.43
C PRO A 59 20.74 -23.32 -17.33
N PHE A 60 20.89 -23.07 -18.63
CA PHE A 60 19.83 -23.24 -19.62
C PHE A 60 19.30 -24.68 -19.65
N ILE A 61 20.19 -25.68 -19.71
CA ILE A 61 19.79 -27.10 -19.70
C ILE A 61 19.24 -27.54 -18.34
N LYS A 62 19.85 -27.07 -17.25
CA LYS A 62 19.42 -27.41 -15.88
C LYS A 62 17.97 -27.00 -15.63
N GLU A 63 17.63 -25.78 -16.04
CA GLU A 63 16.28 -25.25 -15.90
C GLU A 63 15.25 -26.10 -16.66
N GLY A 64 15.53 -26.45 -17.92
CA GLY A 64 14.62 -27.30 -18.70
C GLY A 64 14.35 -28.65 -18.02
N LEU A 65 15.38 -29.26 -17.43
CA LEU A 65 15.21 -30.50 -16.67
C LEU A 65 14.37 -30.32 -15.39
N GLU A 66 14.52 -29.18 -14.70
CA GLU A 66 13.74 -28.85 -13.50
C GLU A 66 12.26 -28.54 -13.81
N GLN A 67 11.98 -27.99 -14.99
CA GLN A 67 10.64 -27.72 -15.51
C GLN A 67 9.97 -28.94 -16.16
N GLY A 68 10.68 -30.07 -16.30
CA GLY A 68 10.14 -31.28 -16.94
C GLY A 68 10.06 -31.19 -18.46
N GLU A 69 11.02 -30.51 -19.08
CA GLU A 69 11.18 -30.42 -20.53
C GLU A 69 12.17 -31.47 -21.06
N GLN A 70 12.07 -31.80 -22.34
CA GLN A 70 13.06 -32.65 -22.99
C GLN A 70 14.23 -31.80 -23.49
N CYS A 71 15.41 -32.00 -22.92
CA CYS A 71 16.64 -31.30 -23.27
C CYS A 71 17.45 -32.02 -24.36
N LEU A 72 17.89 -31.28 -25.37
CA LEU A 72 18.75 -31.74 -26.45
C LEU A 72 20.02 -30.87 -26.53
N TYR A 73 21.18 -31.49 -26.70
CA TYR A 73 22.42 -30.79 -27.01
C TYR A 73 23.01 -31.29 -28.32
N VAL A 74 23.33 -30.39 -29.25
CA VAL A 74 24.00 -30.71 -30.51
C VAL A 74 25.44 -30.20 -30.45
N ALA A 75 26.38 -31.13 -30.32
CA ALA A 75 27.81 -30.87 -30.17
C ALA A 75 28.54 -30.86 -31.54
N ASP A 76 29.52 -29.96 -31.67
CA ASP A 76 30.42 -29.88 -32.82
C ASP A 76 31.87 -29.58 -32.41
N ASP A 77 32.13 -28.40 -31.86
CA ASP A 77 33.47 -27.99 -31.41
C ASP A 77 33.88 -28.72 -30.13
N ASN A 78 32.90 -28.98 -29.26
CA ASN A 78 33.08 -29.81 -28.09
C ASN A 78 32.78 -31.27 -28.40
N THR A 79 33.49 -32.19 -27.73
CA THR A 79 33.10 -33.60 -27.74
C THR A 79 31.88 -33.82 -26.87
N THR A 80 31.09 -34.86 -27.16
CA THR A 80 29.95 -35.23 -26.32
C THR A 80 30.35 -35.49 -24.87
N GLU A 81 31.52 -36.08 -24.62
CA GLU A 81 32.07 -36.31 -23.27
C GLU A 81 32.38 -34.98 -22.55
N THR A 82 32.97 -34.01 -23.25
CA THR A 82 33.25 -32.67 -22.69
C THR A 82 31.98 -31.95 -22.25
N VAL A 83 30.91 -32.02 -23.04
CA VAL A 83 29.63 -31.41 -22.68
C VAL A 83 29.02 -32.10 -21.47
N LEU A 84 29.03 -33.44 -21.42
CA LEU A 84 28.52 -34.20 -20.28
C LEU A 84 29.26 -33.84 -18.99
N ASP A 85 30.59 -33.71 -19.05
CA ASP A 85 31.40 -33.31 -17.90
C ASP A 85 31.06 -31.90 -17.40
N ALA A 86 30.89 -30.92 -18.31
CA ALA A 86 30.49 -29.57 -17.95
C ALA A 86 29.09 -29.53 -17.28
N LEU A 87 28.12 -30.30 -17.80
CA LEU A 87 26.79 -30.41 -17.19
C LEU A 87 26.85 -31.04 -15.78
N ARG A 88 27.70 -32.06 -15.57
CA ARG A 88 27.92 -32.67 -14.25
C ARG A 88 28.54 -31.69 -13.26
N GLU A 89 29.57 -30.95 -13.69
CA GLU A 89 30.20 -29.91 -12.87
C GLU A 89 29.22 -28.78 -12.51
N GLY A 90 28.27 -28.52 -13.40
CA GLY A 90 27.10 -27.64 -13.20
C GLY A 90 26.04 -28.14 -12.21
N GLY A 91 26.19 -29.35 -11.68
CA GLY A 91 25.27 -29.95 -10.72
C GLY A 91 24.05 -30.62 -11.33
N ILE A 92 24.09 -31.00 -12.62
CA ILE A 92 23.05 -31.79 -13.27
C ILE A 92 23.33 -33.28 -13.08
N ASP A 93 22.31 -34.06 -12.70
CA ASP A 93 22.38 -35.53 -12.70
C ASP A 93 22.17 -36.07 -14.13
N VAL A 94 23.26 -36.03 -14.89
CA VAL A 94 23.29 -36.37 -16.31
C VAL A 94 22.88 -37.83 -16.55
N GLU A 95 23.33 -38.75 -15.70
CA GLU A 95 23.00 -40.17 -15.82
C GLU A 95 21.49 -40.40 -15.67
N ALA A 96 20.86 -39.82 -14.65
CA ALA A 96 19.41 -39.92 -14.46
C ALA A 96 18.63 -39.27 -15.62
N ALA A 97 19.10 -38.12 -16.10
CA ALA A 97 18.47 -37.41 -17.20
C ALA A 97 18.54 -38.19 -18.52
N GLN A 98 19.65 -38.89 -18.79
CA GLN A 98 19.79 -39.74 -19.97
C GLN A 98 18.97 -41.05 -19.85
N GLU A 99 18.93 -41.68 -18.68
CA GLU A 99 18.15 -42.91 -18.46
C GLU A 99 16.64 -42.69 -18.65
N THR A 100 16.15 -41.51 -18.25
CA THR A 100 14.74 -41.10 -18.43
C THR A 100 14.43 -40.59 -19.85
N GLY A 101 15.48 -40.36 -20.65
CA GLY A 101 15.38 -39.74 -21.97
C GLY A 101 15.09 -38.23 -21.93
N ALA A 102 15.20 -37.60 -20.76
CA ALA A 102 15.03 -36.16 -20.54
C ALA A 102 16.23 -35.36 -21.08
N LEU A 103 17.41 -35.96 -21.20
CA LEU A 103 18.58 -35.35 -21.84
C LEU A 103 19.12 -36.22 -22.96
N SER A 104 19.28 -35.65 -24.15
CA SER A 104 19.93 -36.28 -25.31
C SER A 104 21.10 -35.43 -25.80
N ILE A 105 22.23 -36.04 -26.11
CA ILE A 105 23.38 -35.36 -26.72
C ILE A 105 23.70 -36.02 -28.05
N CYS A 106 23.69 -35.24 -29.10
CA CYS A 106 23.91 -35.65 -30.49
C CYS A 106 25.09 -34.87 -31.07
N THR A 107 25.69 -35.37 -32.14
CA THR A 107 26.69 -34.63 -32.92
C THR A 107 26.06 -34.01 -34.17
N LYS A 108 26.75 -33.06 -34.83
CA LYS A 108 26.30 -32.54 -36.13
C LYS A 108 26.04 -33.62 -37.19
N ALA A 109 26.76 -34.75 -37.13
CA ALA A 109 26.59 -35.87 -38.07
C ALA A 109 25.30 -36.65 -37.82
N ASP A 110 24.78 -36.61 -36.59
CA ASP A 110 23.52 -37.25 -36.22
C ASP A 110 22.30 -36.38 -36.55
N THR A 111 22.52 -35.09 -36.84
CA THR A 111 21.48 -34.08 -37.02
C THR A 111 21.51 -33.51 -38.45
N TYR A 112 22.22 -32.41 -38.62
CA TYR A 112 22.17 -31.47 -39.74
C TYR A 112 22.99 -31.90 -40.95
N LEU A 113 23.95 -32.80 -40.72
CA LEU A 113 24.81 -33.39 -41.74
C LEU A 113 24.54 -34.90 -41.90
N ARG A 114 23.34 -35.38 -41.55
CA ARG A 114 22.97 -36.81 -41.65
C ARG A 114 23.09 -37.36 -43.09
N THR A 115 22.96 -36.50 -44.09
CA THR A 115 23.10 -36.81 -45.52
C THR A 115 24.53 -36.61 -46.05
N GLY A 116 25.44 -36.06 -45.23
CA GLY A 116 26.83 -35.75 -45.58
C GLY A 116 27.07 -34.34 -46.14
N GLU A 117 25.99 -33.60 -46.47
CA GLU A 117 26.02 -32.18 -46.88
C GLU A 117 24.91 -31.45 -46.10
N PHE A 118 25.05 -30.13 -45.91
CA PHE A 118 24.04 -29.33 -45.23
C PHE A 118 22.90 -28.96 -46.19
N GLU A 119 21.69 -29.43 -45.88
CA GLU A 119 20.46 -29.09 -46.59
C GLU A 119 19.41 -28.58 -45.60
N PRO A 120 18.88 -27.35 -45.74
CA PRO A 120 17.89 -26.79 -44.83
C PRO A 120 16.64 -27.68 -44.64
N GLU A 121 16.26 -28.47 -45.64
CA GLU A 121 15.11 -29.38 -45.58
C GLU A 121 15.34 -30.55 -44.61
N THR A 122 16.56 -31.13 -44.61
CA THR A 122 16.94 -32.20 -43.67
C THR A 122 16.93 -31.71 -42.21
N MET A 123 17.16 -30.42 -42.00
CA MET A 123 17.09 -29.77 -40.69
C MET A 123 15.67 -29.71 -40.15
N VAL A 124 14.74 -29.26 -40.99
CA VAL A 124 13.34 -29.14 -40.62
C VAL A 124 12.80 -30.52 -40.27
N GLU A 125 13.15 -31.55 -41.05
CA GLU A 125 12.82 -32.94 -40.74
C GLU A 125 13.36 -33.39 -39.37
N PHE A 126 14.61 -33.05 -39.02
CA PHE A 126 15.17 -33.38 -37.72
C PHE A 126 14.41 -32.72 -36.54
N TRP A 127 14.09 -31.43 -36.67
CA TRP A 127 13.33 -30.71 -35.63
C TRP A 127 11.89 -31.22 -35.53
N GLU A 128 11.25 -31.52 -36.66
CA GLU A 128 9.94 -32.18 -36.72
C GLU A 128 9.94 -33.53 -35.99
N GLU A 129 10.93 -34.38 -36.29
CA GLU A 129 11.13 -35.67 -35.63
C GLU A 129 11.32 -35.48 -34.12
N THR A 130 12.18 -34.55 -33.71
CA THR A 130 12.49 -34.28 -32.29
C THR A 130 11.26 -33.77 -31.52
N LEU A 131 10.51 -32.82 -32.09
CA LEU A 131 9.28 -32.28 -31.48
C LEU A 131 8.16 -33.33 -31.45
N ALA A 132 8.05 -34.18 -32.48
CA ALA A 132 7.11 -35.29 -32.49
C ALA A 132 7.44 -36.33 -31.41
N GLU A 133 8.72 -36.70 -31.25
CA GLU A 133 9.16 -37.62 -30.20
C GLU A 133 8.89 -37.08 -28.79
N ALA A 134 9.11 -35.79 -28.56
CA ALA A 134 8.83 -35.14 -27.29
C ALA A 134 7.33 -35.16 -26.95
N ARG A 135 6.47 -34.88 -27.93
CA ARG A 135 5.00 -34.93 -27.79
C ARG A 135 4.48 -36.35 -27.54
N ASP A 136 5.07 -37.34 -28.20
CA ASP A 136 4.64 -38.75 -28.11
C ASP A 136 5.06 -39.42 -26.79
N ARG A 137 6.09 -38.90 -26.10
CA ARG A 137 6.47 -39.34 -24.76
C ARG A 137 5.57 -38.66 -23.72
N GLU A 138 4.66 -39.41 -23.10
CA GLU A 138 3.84 -38.92 -21.98
C GLU A 138 4.76 -38.37 -20.87
N GLY A 139 4.77 -37.05 -20.66
CA GLY A 139 5.39 -36.42 -19.49
C GLY A 139 6.23 -35.16 -19.70
N TYR A 140 6.56 -34.78 -20.94
CA TYR A 140 7.33 -33.56 -21.21
C TYR A 140 6.44 -32.38 -21.62
N GLU A 141 6.71 -31.19 -21.08
CA GLU A 141 5.95 -29.97 -21.39
C GLU A 141 6.38 -29.31 -22.72
N GLY A 142 7.56 -29.65 -23.24
CA GLY A 142 8.05 -29.31 -24.58
C GLY A 142 9.55 -29.57 -24.74
N VAL A 143 10.21 -28.93 -25.73
CA VAL A 143 11.62 -29.21 -26.08
C VAL A 143 12.53 -28.01 -25.82
N ARG A 144 13.65 -28.26 -25.16
CA ARG A 144 14.74 -27.30 -24.99
C ARG A 144 15.99 -27.80 -25.68
N ALA A 145 16.61 -26.99 -26.50
CA ALA A 145 17.75 -27.43 -27.28
C ALA A 145 18.87 -26.40 -27.36
N ALA A 146 20.11 -26.85 -27.22
CA ALA A 146 21.30 -26.03 -27.41
C ALA A 146 22.16 -26.62 -28.53
N ALA A 147 22.57 -25.80 -29.50
CA ALA A 147 23.30 -26.26 -30.66
C ALA A 147 24.55 -25.41 -30.90
N GLU A 148 25.69 -26.07 -31.08
CA GLU A 148 26.94 -25.43 -31.50
C GLU A 148 26.89 -25.14 -33.00
N MET A 149 27.15 -23.90 -33.39
CA MET A 149 26.96 -23.45 -34.79
C MET A 149 28.23 -23.51 -35.62
N THR A 150 29.37 -23.89 -35.02
CA THR A 150 30.70 -23.90 -35.66
C THR A 150 30.79 -24.78 -36.92
N TRP A 151 29.83 -25.67 -37.15
CA TRP A 151 29.74 -26.51 -38.34
C TRP A 151 29.53 -25.68 -39.60
N ALA A 152 28.94 -24.49 -39.47
CA ALA A 152 28.72 -23.55 -40.59
C ALA A 152 30.01 -22.91 -41.12
N LEU A 153 31.16 -23.19 -40.52
CA LEU A 153 32.47 -22.74 -41.00
C LEU A 153 33.13 -23.70 -41.99
N GLU A 154 32.54 -24.88 -42.25
CA GLU A 154 33.09 -25.87 -43.19
C GLU A 154 32.93 -25.43 -44.66
N GLU A 155 33.92 -25.72 -45.51
CA GLU A 155 34.04 -25.19 -46.89
C GLU A 155 32.82 -25.43 -47.80
N ASP A 156 32.02 -26.48 -47.52
CA ASP A 156 30.86 -26.88 -48.33
C ASP A 156 29.51 -26.32 -47.80
N THR A 157 29.51 -25.64 -46.66
CA THR A 157 28.31 -25.11 -45.98
C THR A 157 28.37 -23.58 -46.00
N GLY A 158 27.94 -22.95 -47.09
CA GLY A 158 28.09 -21.50 -47.26
C GLY A 158 27.38 -20.70 -46.15
N LEU A 159 28.01 -19.61 -45.68
CA LEU A 159 27.46 -18.72 -44.64
C LEU A 159 26.05 -18.17 -44.96
N ASP A 160 25.71 -18.04 -46.24
CA ASP A 160 24.35 -17.69 -46.71
C ASP A 160 23.29 -18.73 -46.32
N GLN A 161 23.68 -20.00 -46.15
CA GLN A 161 22.80 -21.08 -45.74
C GLN A 161 22.56 -21.09 -44.22
N LEU A 162 23.52 -20.66 -43.41
CA LEU A 162 23.38 -20.49 -41.96
C LEU A 162 22.30 -19.45 -41.64
N VAL A 163 22.35 -18.29 -42.29
CA VAL A 163 21.37 -17.22 -42.06
C VAL A 163 19.97 -17.61 -42.56
N ARG A 164 19.90 -18.37 -43.66
CA ARG A 164 18.66 -19.02 -44.10
C ARG A 164 18.11 -20.00 -43.08
N TYR A 165 18.98 -20.77 -42.43
CA TYR A 165 18.59 -21.68 -41.36
C TYR A 165 18.02 -20.96 -40.14
N GLU A 166 18.71 -19.93 -39.64
CA GLU A 166 18.25 -19.15 -38.47
C GLU A 166 16.91 -18.48 -38.71
N ALA A 167 16.72 -17.99 -39.93
CA ALA A 167 15.46 -17.40 -40.35
C ALA A 167 14.32 -18.43 -40.45
N LEU A 168 14.61 -19.66 -40.88
CA LEU A 168 13.63 -20.74 -40.94
C LEU A 168 13.23 -21.20 -39.53
N LEU A 169 14.16 -21.28 -38.57
CA LEU A 169 13.82 -21.63 -37.18
C LEU A 169 12.80 -20.68 -36.55
N ASN A 170 12.76 -19.41 -36.94
CA ASN A 170 11.76 -18.46 -36.46
C ASN A 170 10.36 -18.66 -37.07
N THR A 171 10.25 -19.36 -38.20
CA THR A 171 8.98 -19.55 -38.94
C THR A 171 8.43 -20.97 -38.84
N ILE A 172 9.18 -21.89 -38.22
CA ILE A 172 8.98 -23.33 -38.41
C ILE A 172 7.75 -23.90 -37.68
N TYR A 173 7.20 -23.33 -36.59
CA TYR A 173 5.91 -23.81 -36.03
C TYR A 173 5.10 -22.76 -35.28
N GLU A 174 4.09 -22.12 -35.89
CA GLU A 174 2.99 -21.52 -35.10
C GLU A 174 2.25 -22.67 -34.37
N GLY A 175 2.36 -22.78 -33.03
CA GLY A 175 1.60 -23.77 -32.24
C GLY A 175 2.37 -24.78 -31.40
N ASP A 176 3.66 -24.96 -31.62
CA ASP A 176 4.48 -25.87 -30.80
C ASP A 176 5.22 -25.15 -29.69
N ASP A 177 5.77 -25.94 -28.78
CA ASP A 177 6.39 -25.50 -27.54
C ASP A 177 7.88 -25.89 -27.60
N TYR A 178 8.76 -24.95 -28.00
CA TYR A 178 10.21 -25.13 -27.98
C TYR A 178 11.06 -23.89 -27.64
N VAL A 179 12.27 -24.13 -27.11
CA VAL A 179 13.30 -23.09 -26.90
C VAL A 179 14.64 -23.56 -27.46
N VAL A 180 15.25 -22.74 -28.33
CA VAL A 180 16.55 -23.06 -28.96
C VAL A 180 17.61 -22.01 -28.62
N LEU A 181 18.78 -22.49 -28.18
CA LEU A 181 19.99 -21.70 -27.94
C LEU A 181 21.06 -22.05 -28.99
N CYS A 182 21.22 -21.18 -29.99
CA CYS A 182 22.24 -21.28 -31.02
C CYS A 182 23.54 -20.64 -30.52
N GLN A 183 24.65 -21.38 -30.53
CA GLN A 183 25.91 -20.97 -29.92
C GLN A 183 26.97 -20.60 -30.97
N TYR A 184 27.47 -19.36 -30.90
CA TYR A 184 28.41 -18.78 -31.86
C TYR A 184 29.71 -18.35 -31.18
N ASN A 185 30.82 -18.96 -31.58
CA ASN A 185 32.15 -18.57 -31.10
C ASN A 185 32.61 -17.29 -31.80
N ARG A 186 32.78 -16.20 -31.04
CA ARG A 186 33.13 -14.89 -31.57
C ARG A 186 34.47 -14.87 -32.32
N ASP A 187 35.46 -15.62 -31.86
CA ASP A 187 36.79 -15.65 -32.48
C ASP A 187 36.82 -16.45 -33.79
N ARG A 188 35.83 -17.32 -34.00
CA ARG A 188 35.77 -18.20 -35.19
C ARG A 188 34.89 -17.65 -36.31
N PHE A 189 33.82 -16.93 -35.99
CA PHE A 189 32.94 -16.32 -36.98
C PHE A 189 33.43 -14.94 -37.41
N SER A 190 33.20 -14.57 -38.67
CA SER A 190 33.50 -13.20 -39.12
C SER A 190 32.51 -12.19 -38.55
N THR A 191 32.92 -10.92 -38.47
CA THR A 191 32.05 -9.83 -37.99
C THR A 191 30.79 -9.68 -38.84
N ASP A 192 30.87 -9.94 -40.15
CA ASP A 192 29.70 -9.89 -41.04
C ASP A 192 28.68 -10.98 -40.67
N VAL A 193 29.14 -12.20 -40.38
CA VAL A 193 28.27 -13.31 -39.97
C VAL A 193 27.64 -13.04 -38.61
N LEU A 194 28.42 -12.60 -37.62
CA LEU A 194 27.89 -12.28 -36.30
C LEU A 194 26.88 -11.12 -36.35
N SER A 195 27.08 -10.15 -37.24
CA SER A 195 26.10 -9.08 -37.50
C SER A 195 24.78 -9.64 -38.00
N ASP A 196 24.82 -10.59 -38.93
CA ASP A 196 23.63 -11.23 -39.50
C ASP A 196 22.93 -12.14 -38.48
N VAL A 197 23.71 -12.90 -37.69
CA VAL A 197 23.23 -13.70 -36.56
C VAL A 197 22.50 -12.84 -35.54
N ILE A 198 23.06 -11.69 -35.16
CA ILE A 198 22.37 -10.78 -34.25
C ILE A 198 21.06 -10.34 -34.91
N ARG A 199 21.05 -9.90 -36.16
CA ARG A 199 19.81 -9.46 -36.82
C ARG A 199 18.76 -10.56 -36.99
N SER A 200 19.13 -11.83 -37.04
CA SER A 200 18.22 -12.97 -37.22
C SER A 200 17.61 -13.50 -35.91
N HIS A 201 18.14 -13.10 -34.74
CA HIS A 201 17.65 -13.61 -33.44
C HIS A 201 16.91 -12.53 -32.63
N PRO A 202 15.70 -12.81 -32.13
CA PRO A 202 14.96 -11.87 -31.27
C PRO A 202 15.65 -11.62 -29.92
N LEU A 203 16.54 -12.54 -29.51
CA LEU A 203 17.22 -12.53 -28.22
C LEU A 203 18.70 -12.86 -28.40
N VAL A 204 19.54 -12.16 -27.64
CA VAL A 204 20.99 -12.39 -27.62
C VAL A 204 21.43 -12.64 -26.19
N VAL A 205 22.17 -13.73 -25.99
CA VAL A 205 22.85 -14.07 -24.73
C VAL A 205 24.32 -13.69 -24.86
N TYR A 206 24.81 -12.88 -23.94
CA TYR A 206 26.22 -12.51 -23.87
C TYR A 206 26.63 -12.35 -22.41
N ASP A 207 27.78 -12.90 -22.03
CA ASP A 207 28.30 -12.88 -20.66
C ASP A 207 27.24 -13.30 -19.62
N GLY A 208 26.53 -14.39 -19.94
CA GLY A 208 25.44 -14.89 -19.10
C GLY A 208 24.25 -13.93 -18.92
N THR A 209 24.11 -12.89 -19.72
CA THR A 209 22.97 -11.96 -19.69
C THR A 209 22.12 -12.11 -20.94
N VAL A 210 20.81 -12.28 -20.78
CA VAL A 210 19.86 -12.31 -21.91
C VAL A 210 19.37 -10.90 -22.21
N CYS A 211 19.49 -10.51 -23.47
CA CYS A 211 19.11 -9.21 -23.96
C CYS A 211 18.01 -9.31 -25.01
N GLN A 212 16.95 -8.49 -24.86
CA GLN A 212 16.05 -8.21 -25.98
C GLN A 212 16.80 -7.53 -27.10
N ASN A 213 16.77 -8.14 -28.28
CA ASN A 213 17.50 -7.63 -29.41
C ASN A 213 16.67 -6.65 -30.24
N PHE A 214 16.84 -5.35 -29.98
CA PHE A 214 16.19 -4.30 -30.77
C PHE A 214 16.80 -4.11 -32.18
N TYR A 215 17.83 -4.88 -32.55
CA TYR A 215 18.34 -4.97 -33.91
C TYR A 215 17.76 -6.15 -34.70
N TYR A 216 16.88 -6.95 -34.08
CA TYR A 216 16.19 -8.06 -34.73
C TYR A 216 15.41 -7.57 -35.96
N GLN A 217 15.53 -8.33 -37.03
CA GLN A 217 14.80 -8.15 -38.27
C GLN A 217 14.09 -9.45 -38.62
N PRO A 218 12.76 -9.42 -38.84
CA PRO A 218 12.03 -10.59 -39.28
C PRO A 218 12.62 -11.17 -40.57
N PRO A 219 12.61 -12.50 -40.74
CA PRO A 219 13.08 -13.19 -41.94
C PRO A 219 12.67 -12.54 -43.27
N ASP A 220 11.40 -12.13 -43.39
CA ASP A 220 10.84 -11.53 -44.60
C ASP A 220 11.45 -10.17 -44.97
N GLU A 221 11.99 -9.44 -43.99
CA GLU A 221 12.66 -8.14 -44.18
C GLU A 221 14.18 -8.28 -44.28
N PHE A 222 14.73 -9.36 -43.72
CA PHE A 222 16.16 -9.62 -43.71
C PHE A 222 16.68 -9.97 -45.12
N PHE A 223 15.96 -10.81 -45.88
CA PHE A 223 16.39 -11.23 -47.22
C PHE A 223 16.04 -10.20 -48.32
N GLY A 224 17.06 -9.67 -49.01
CA GLY A 224 16.90 -8.87 -50.24
C GLY A 224 17.53 -7.47 -50.22
N THR A 225 18.17 -7.09 -49.11
CA THR A 225 18.92 -5.83 -48.96
C THR A 225 20.31 -6.10 -48.41
N ASP A 226 21.35 -5.56 -49.05
CA ASP A 226 22.70 -5.53 -48.47
C ASP A 226 22.66 -4.66 -47.20
N HIS A 227 22.81 -5.28 -46.03
CA HIS A 227 22.88 -4.57 -44.76
C HIS A 227 24.34 -4.21 -44.45
N PRO A 228 24.64 -2.96 -44.04
CA PRO A 228 25.97 -2.64 -43.56
C PRO A 228 26.26 -3.44 -42.28
N PRO A 229 27.48 -3.99 -42.13
CA PRO A 229 27.84 -4.80 -40.97
C PRO A 229 27.72 -3.97 -39.70
N LEU A 230 27.12 -4.56 -38.68
CA LEU A 230 27.08 -4.00 -37.33
C LEU A 230 28.48 -4.07 -36.70
N ASP A 231 28.80 -3.06 -35.90
CA ASP A 231 29.88 -3.19 -34.91
C ASP A 231 29.33 -4.07 -33.78
N VAL A 232 29.67 -5.37 -33.83
CA VAL A 232 29.17 -6.40 -32.91
C VAL A 232 29.43 -6.01 -31.45
N ASP A 233 30.58 -5.41 -31.16
CA ASP A 233 30.98 -5.04 -29.81
C ASP A 233 30.08 -3.92 -29.26
N GLN A 234 29.90 -2.84 -30.03
CA GLN A 234 29.01 -1.75 -29.65
C GLN A 234 27.55 -2.19 -29.56
N THR A 235 27.16 -3.14 -30.41
CA THR A 235 25.81 -3.69 -30.46
C THR A 235 25.51 -4.45 -29.16
N VAL A 236 26.36 -5.44 -28.83
CA VAL A 236 26.25 -6.23 -27.60
C VAL A 236 26.35 -5.34 -26.35
N GLU A 237 27.30 -4.41 -26.29
CA GLU A 237 27.38 -3.46 -25.16
C GLU A 237 26.11 -2.61 -25.00
N GLY A 238 25.50 -2.20 -26.12
CA GLY A 238 24.24 -1.47 -26.13
C GLY A 238 23.07 -2.30 -25.62
N LEU A 239 23.00 -3.58 -26.04
CA LEU A 239 22.01 -4.56 -25.58
C LEU A 239 22.14 -4.81 -24.07
N LEU A 240 23.35 -5.07 -23.58
CA LEU A 240 23.63 -5.29 -22.16
C LEU A 240 23.25 -4.08 -21.31
N ARG A 241 23.66 -2.88 -21.71
CA ARG A 241 23.33 -1.64 -21.01
C ARG A 241 21.81 -1.42 -20.93
N HIS A 242 21.10 -1.76 -21.99
CA HIS A 242 19.64 -1.68 -22.02
C HIS A 242 19.01 -2.68 -21.07
N ALA A 243 19.45 -3.94 -21.10
CA ALA A 243 18.97 -5.00 -20.21
C ALA A 243 19.20 -4.63 -18.73
N GLN A 244 20.39 -4.15 -18.39
CA GLN A 244 20.71 -3.64 -17.04
C GLN A 244 19.80 -2.49 -16.62
N THR A 245 19.57 -1.51 -17.50
CA THR A 245 18.69 -0.37 -17.21
C THR A 245 17.24 -0.79 -17.00
N GLN A 246 16.71 -1.67 -17.86
CA GLN A 246 15.34 -2.17 -17.71
C GLN A 246 15.16 -3.00 -16.45
N ARG A 247 16.19 -3.76 -16.07
CA ARG A 247 16.18 -4.52 -14.82
C ARG A 247 16.13 -3.60 -13.61
N GLU A 248 16.98 -2.58 -13.55
CA GLU A 248 16.96 -1.59 -12.48
C GLU A 248 15.59 -0.91 -12.36
N LEU A 249 14.96 -0.60 -13.50
CA LEU A 249 13.60 -0.03 -13.53
C LEU A 249 12.55 -1.02 -13.02
N THR A 250 12.60 -2.28 -13.44
CA THR A 250 11.63 -3.31 -13.05
C THR A 250 11.73 -3.64 -11.56
N GLU A 251 12.96 -3.80 -11.05
CA GLU A 251 13.20 -3.97 -9.61
C GLU A 251 12.68 -2.75 -8.83
N ARG A 252 13.04 -1.54 -9.27
CA ARG A 252 12.56 -0.30 -8.63
C ARG A 252 11.03 -0.22 -8.59
N ASP A 253 10.35 -0.47 -9.70
CA ASP A 253 8.90 -0.39 -9.79
C ASP A 253 8.21 -1.48 -8.95
N ARG A 254 8.77 -2.70 -8.86
CA ARG A 254 8.31 -3.77 -7.97
C ARG A 254 8.35 -3.32 -6.50
N PHE A 255 9.50 -2.89 -6.01
CA PHE A 255 9.67 -2.48 -4.62
C PHE A 255 8.84 -1.23 -4.27
N GLN A 256 8.71 -0.28 -5.20
CA GLN A 256 7.84 0.88 -5.02
C GLN A 256 6.36 0.47 -4.92
N SER A 257 5.91 -0.47 -5.75
CA SER A 257 4.53 -0.95 -5.74
C SER A 257 4.21 -1.68 -4.42
N GLN A 258 5.11 -2.54 -3.94
CA GLN A 258 4.94 -3.24 -2.66
C GLN A 258 4.93 -2.26 -1.48
N LEU A 259 5.81 -1.25 -1.47
CA LEU A 259 5.79 -0.22 -0.43
C LEU A 259 4.45 0.54 -0.44
N TYR A 260 3.92 0.88 -1.63
CA TYR A 260 2.62 1.54 -1.73
C TYR A 260 1.48 0.66 -1.19
N GLU A 261 1.49 -0.62 -1.50
CA GLU A 261 0.51 -1.59 -1.00
C GLU A 261 0.48 -1.60 0.54
N ILE A 262 1.63 -1.87 1.18
CA ILE A 262 1.77 -1.90 2.64
C ILE A 262 1.30 -0.59 3.29
N THR A 263 1.69 0.54 2.72
CA THR A 263 1.43 1.86 3.32
C THR A 263 -0.02 2.30 3.17
N SER A 264 -0.73 1.82 2.14
CA SER A 264 -2.09 2.25 1.79
C SER A 264 -3.22 1.51 2.52
N GLU A 265 -2.95 0.39 3.21
CA GLU A 265 -3.98 -0.41 3.89
C GLU A 265 -4.50 0.25 5.20
N PRO A 266 -5.73 0.78 5.28
CA PRO A 266 -6.16 1.58 6.44
C PRO A 266 -6.37 0.77 7.72
N GLU A 267 -6.72 -0.51 7.62
CA GLU A 267 -7.13 -1.36 8.76
C GLU A 267 -5.95 -1.96 9.54
N ARG A 268 -4.74 -1.98 8.95
CA ARG A 268 -3.56 -2.58 9.59
C ARG A 268 -2.92 -1.63 10.58
N SER A 269 -2.46 -2.20 11.69
CA SER A 269 -1.74 -1.44 12.71
C SER A 269 -0.38 -0.95 12.20
N PHE A 270 0.14 0.09 12.82
CA PHE A 270 1.49 0.60 12.51
C PHE A 270 2.55 -0.48 12.70
N ASP A 271 2.45 -1.29 13.75
CA ASP A 271 3.48 -2.27 14.09
C ASP A 271 3.54 -3.37 13.01
N GLU A 272 2.38 -3.81 12.51
CA GLU A 272 2.28 -4.75 11.39
C GLU A 272 2.84 -4.16 10.10
N LYS A 273 2.52 -2.90 9.77
CA LYS A 273 3.05 -2.25 8.57
C LYS A 273 4.56 -2.01 8.67
N LEU A 274 5.04 -1.65 9.84
CA LEU A 274 6.46 -1.40 10.09
C LEU A 274 7.26 -2.69 9.92
N GLN A 275 6.72 -3.82 10.38
CA GLN A 275 7.30 -5.15 10.16
C GLN A 275 7.45 -5.46 8.67
N ASP A 276 6.39 -5.33 7.86
CA ASP A 276 6.45 -5.57 6.41
C ASP A 276 7.43 -4.62 5.71
N ILE A 277 7.51 -3.36 6.15
CA ILE A 277 8.48 -2.39 5.61
C ILE A 277 9.91 -2.84 5.92
N PHE A 278 10.16 -3.41 7.09
CA PHE A 278 11.47 -3.97 7.39
C PHE A 278 11.78 -5.18 6.50
N GLU A 279 10.84 -6.11 6.34
CA GLU A 279 11.02 -7.27 5.46
C GLU A 279 11.30 -6.85 4.02
N LEU A 280 10.56 -5.87 3.50
CA LEU A 280 10.75 -5.30 2.17
C LEU A 280 12.13 -4.61 2.04
N GLY A 281 12.57 -3.91 3.08
CA GLY A 281 13.88 -3.26 3.11
C GLY A 281 15.03 -4.28 3.17
N CYS A 282 14.91 -5.32 3.98
CA CYS A 282 15.85 -6.44 4.04
C CYS A 282 16.00 -7.12 2.67
N GLU A 283 14.89 -7.41 1.98
CA GLU A 283 14.91 -7.95 0.61
C GLU A 283 15.57 -6.97 -0.37
N ARG A 284 15.21 -5.69 -0.32
CA ARG A 284 15.72 -4.68 -1.27
C ARG A 284 17.22 -4.44 -1.13
N PHE A 285 17.71 -4.37 0.10
CA PHE A 285 19.07 -3.97 0.44
C PHE A 285 20.00 -5.16 0.61
N ASP A 286 19.46 -6.38 0.60
CA ASP A 286 20.19 -7.61 0.84
C ASP A 286 20.94 -7.52 2.18
N LEU A 287 20.11 -7.36 3.24
CA LEU A 287 20.50 -7.19 4.64
C LEU A 287 19.60 -8.05 5.54
N ASP A 288 20.14 -8.48 6.67
CA ASP A 288 19.54 -9.51 7.53
C ASP A 288 18.42 -8.95 8.43
N LEU A 289 18.56 -7.71 8.89
CA LEU A 289 17.71 -7.17 9.95
C LEU A 289 17.37 -5.69 9.71
N GLY A 290 16.09 -5.35 9.81
CA GLY A 290 15.59 -3.99 9.90
C GLY A 290 15.29 -3.59 11.34
N GLY A 291 15.47 -2.32 11.67
CA GLY A 291 15.19 -1.82 13.01
C GLY A 291 14.94 -0.32 13.09
N MET A 292 14.30 0.08 14.19
CA MET A 292 14.11 1.47 14.55
C MET A 292 14.50 1.69 16.01
N ALA A 293 15.31 2.73 16.26
CA ALA A 293 15.78 3.08 17.58
C ALA A 293 15.58 4.55 17.88
N ARG A 294 15.25 4.87 19.13
CA ARG A 294 15.23 6.22 19.67
C ARG A 294 16.64 6.71 19.93
N ILE A 295 16.95 7.94 19.48
CA ILE A 295 18.29 8.51 19.61
C ILE A 295 18.26 9.88 20.33
N ASP A 296 19.17 10.07 21.28
CA ASP A 296 19.47 11.37 21.90
C ASP A 296 20.97 11.65 21.83
N PRO A 297 21.42 12.46 20.85
CA PRO A 297 22.83 12.83 20.74
C PRO A 297 23.37 13.61 21.94
N ARG A 298 22.52 14.28 22.75
CA ARG A 298 22.96 15.04 23.92
C ARG A 298 23.17 14.13 25.13
N ALA A 299 22.35 13.10 25.26
CA ALA A 299 22.46 12.10 26.32
C ALA A 299 23.35 10.90 25.94
N ASP A 300 23.90 10.90 24.71
CA ASP A 300 24.63 9.77 24.12
C ASP A 300 23.81 8.47 24.15
N LEU A 301 22.52 8.56 23.85
CA LEU A 301 21.56 7.46 24.01
C LEU A 301 21.11 6.92 22.66
N LEU A 302 21.12 5.59 22.53
CA LEU A 302 20.35 4.84 21.55
C LEU A 302 19.55 3.75 22.26
N GLU A 303 18.25 3.72 22.03
CA GLU A 303 17.34 2.71 22.57
C GLU A 303 16.55 2.06 21.44
N VAL A 304 16.71 0.76 21.26
CA VAL A 304 16.01 0.02 20.20
C VAL A 304 14.52 -0.08 20.54
N GLU A 305 13.65 0.34 19.64
CA GLU A 305 12.19 0.27 19.82
C GLU A 305 11.59 -0.90 19.04
N TYR A 306 12.04 -1.12 17.80
CA TYR A 306 11.54 -2.16 16.91
C TYR A 306 12.69 -2.85 16.19
N VAL A 307 12.52 -4.15 15.93
CA VAL A 307 13.40 -4.97 15.10
C VAL A 307 12.54 -5.96 14.33
N SER A 308 12.96 -6.29 13.11
CA SER A 308 12.23 -7.19 12.22
C SER A 308 12.35 -8.66 12.58
N ASP A 309 13.46 -9.03 13.22
CA ASP A 309 13.71 -10.40 13.67
C ASP A 309 14.51 -10.38 14.97
N SER A 310 14.62 -11.54 15.60
CA SER A 310 15.45 -11.78 16.75
C SER A 310 16.94 -11.67 16.42
N HIS A 311 17.65 -10.88 17.22
CA HIS A 311 19.10 -10.75 17.19
C HIS A 311 19.62 -10.82 18.63
N ASP A 312 20.81 -11.38 18.84
CA ASP A 312 21.35 -11.59 20.19
C ASP A 312 21.53 -10.28 20.98
N HIS A 313 21.87 -9.20 20.27
CA HIS A 313 22.18 -7.91 20.88
C HIS A 313 21.30 -6.72 20.42
N LEU A 314 20.42 -6.92 19.42
CA LEU A 314 19.54 -5.88 18.88
C LEU A 314 18.11 -6.32 19.14
N GLN A 315 17.62 -6.01 20.35
CA GLN A 315 16.28 -6.38 20.79
C GLN A 315 15.54 -5.14 21.29
N PRO A 316 14.19 -5.14 21.27
CA PRO A 316 13.41 -4.03 21.80
C PRO A 316 13.77 -3.75 23.27
N ASN A 317 13.88 -2.47 23.62
CA ASN A 317 14.30 -1.93 24.92
C ASN A 317 15.80 -2.09 25.27
N VAL A 318 16.62 -2.60 24.36
CA VAL A 318 18.08 -2.56 24.54
C VAL A 318 18.56 -1.12 24.40
N THR A 319 19.33 -0.67 25.40
CA THR A 319 19.94 0.65 25.43
C THR A 319 21.45 0.56 25.31
N VAL A 320 22.02 1.32 24.39
CA VAL A 320 23.47 1.47 24.19
C VAL A 320 23.86 2.92 23.99
N SER A 321 25.15 3.20 24.20
CA SER A 321 25.71 4.52 23.93
C SER A 321 25.64 4.82 22.43
N LEU A 322 25.07 5.95 22.04
CA LEU A 322 24.95 6.33 20.62
C LEU A 322 26.33 6.35 19.95
N SER A 323 27.35 6.86 20.66
CA SER A 323 28.76 6.94 20.25
C SER A 323 29.44 5.59 19.96
N GLU A 324 28.89 4.50 20.51
CA GLU A 324 29.32 3.10 20.31
C GLU A 324 28.59 2.41 19.15
N THR A 325 27.77 3.16 18.40
CA THR A 325 27.01 2.65 17.27
C THR A 325 27.28 3.44 15.99
N TYR A 326 26.84 2.86 14.87
CA TYR A 326 26.87 3.50 13.56
C TYR A 326 25.90 4.69 13.45
N CYS A 327 24.93 4.77 14.36
CA CYS A 327 23.99 5.88 14.40
C CYS A 327 24.66 7.21 14.82
N ARG A 328 25.88 7.20 15.38
CA ARG A 328 26.61 8.42 15.77
C ARG A 328 26.90 9.38 14.62
N VAL A 329 27.03 8.86 13.41
CA VAL A 329 27.32 9.67 12.23
C VAL A 329 26.05 10.19 11.53
N LEU A 330 24.86 9.79 11.99
CA LEU A 330 23.58 10.26 11.44
C LEU A 330 23.47 11.78 11.48
N THR A 331 23.63 12.38 10.31
CA THR A 331 23.64 13.84 10.17
C THR A 331 22.25 14.43 10.28
N ASP A 332 22.21 15.72 10.62
CA ASP A 332 20.98 16.51 10.57
C ASP A 332 20.44 16.68 9.13
N SER A 333 21.17 16.29 8.09
CA SER A 333 20.68 16.43 6.71
C SER A 333 19.54 15.47 6.37
N GLY A 334 19.34 14.40 7.15
CA GLY A 334 18.36 13.35 6.86
C GLY A 334 18.73 12.49 5.65
N ASN A 335 19.98 12.61 5.17
CA ASN A 335 20.49 11.74 4.13
C ASN A 335 20.86 10.38 4.69
N PRO A 336 20.52 9.29 3.99
CA PRO A 336 20.96 7.94 4.34
C PRO A 336 22.46 7.84 4.49
N ILE A 337 22.89 7.12 5.51
CA ILE A 337 24.28 6.75 5.76
C ILE A 337 24.42 5.27 5.53
N SER A 338 25.50 4.90 4.85
CA SER A 338 25.89 3.52 4.63
C SER A 338 27.27 3.28 5.20
N ILE A 339 27.50 2.10 5.75
CA ILE A 339 28.81 1.59 6.13
C ILE A 339 28.91 0.18 5.56
N THR A 340 29.96 -0.07 4.77
CA THR A 340 30.22 -1.39 4.16
C THR A 340 31.59 -1.93 4.57
N ALA A 341 32.49 -1.08 5.05
CA ALA A 341 33.79 -1.46 5.59
C ALA A 341 34.04 -0.78 6.94
N PRO A 342 33.42 -1.25 8.04
CA PRO A 342 33.46 -0.55 9.34
C PRO A 342 34.87 -0.25 9.86
N ALA A 343 35.82 -1.17 9.67
CA ALA A 343 37.19 -0.97 10.11
C ALA A 343 37.88 0.20 9.36
N ASP A 344 37.76 0.22 8.03
CA ASP A 344 38.35 1.27 7.17
C ASP A 344 37.66 2.63 7.38
N GLU A 345 36.38 2.61 7.73
CA GLU A 345 35.55 3.79 8.01
C GLU A 345 35.68 4.30 9.47
N GLY A 346 36.56 3.71 10.28
CA GLY A 346 36.89 4.18 11.63
C GLY A 346 35.88 3.78 12.71
N PHE A 347 35.14 2.70 12.49
CA PHE A 347 34.23 2.09 13.46
C PHE A 347 34.80 0.83 14.14
N GLU A 348 36.07 0.53 13.92
CA GLU A 348 36.81 -0.45 14.73
C GLU A 348 36.75 -0.06 16.22
N GLY A 349 36.55 -1.04 17.12
CA GLY A 349 36.41 -0.79 18.56
C GLY A 349 35.02 -0.34 19.04
N THR A 350 34.03 -0.21 18.14
CA THR A 350 32.65 0.11 18.54
C THR A 350 31.88 -1.14 18.94
N VAL A 351 30.96 -1.02 19.91
CA VAL A 351 30.04 -2.11 20.31
C VAL A 351 29.27 -2.67 19.10
N ALA A 352 28.82 -1.79 18.18
CA ALA A 352 28.12 -2.22 16.97
C ALA A 352 28.96 -3.15 16.06
N TYR A 353 30.28 -2.95 16.00
CA TYR A 353 31.16 -3.80 15.21
C TYR A 353 31.62 -5.05 15.98
N GLU A 354 32.09 -4.89 17.22
CA GLU A 354 32.77 -5.96 17.96
C GLU A 354 31.82 -6.92 18.68
N GLU A 355 30.76 -6.38 19.29
CA GLU A 355 29.82 -7.18 20.09
C GLU A 355 28.59 -7.56 19.26
N PHE A 356 28.03 -6.60 18.53
CA PHE A 356 26.83 -6.85 17.71
C PHE A 356 27.19 -7.52 16.38
N GLY A 357 28.47 -7.51 15.99
CA GLY A 357 28.95 -8.17 14.78
C GLY A 357 28.38 -7.58 13.49
N VAL A 358 27.95 -6.32 13.49
CA VAL A 358 27.40 -5.68 12.30
C VAL A 358 28.55 -5.34 11.35
N LYS A 359 28.49 -5.85 10.12
CA LYS A 359 29.51 -5.56 9.09
C LYS A 359 29.00 -4.67 7.96
N SER A 360 27.69 -4.66 7.74
CA SER A 360 27.04 -3.78 6.78
C SER A 360 25.89 -3.04 7.45
N TYR A 361 25.75 -1.75 7.17
CA TYR A 361 24.71 -0.89 7.74
C TYR A 361 24.21 0.12 6.72
N LEU A 362 22.90 0.32 6.70
CA LEU A 362 22.24 1.37 5.94
C LEU A 362 21.15 1.99 6.82
N GLY A 363 21.23 3.28 7.11
CA GLY A 363 20.24 3.92 7.99
C GLY A 363 20.03 5.40 7.73
N THR A 364 18.90 5.91 8.19
CA THR A 364 18.52 7.32 8.09
C THR A 364 17.92 7.83 9.40
N ARG A 365 17.98 9.15 9.60
CA ARG A 365 17.44 9.81 10.78
C ARG A 365 16.04 10.33 10.50
N LEU A 366 15.07 9.85 11.26
CA LEU A 366 13.69 10.33 11.24
C LEU A 366 13.53 11.42 12.28
N ARG A 367 13.04 12.57 11.85
CA ARG A 367 12.84 13.72 12.73
C ARG A 367 11.45 13.70 13.31
N VAL A 368 11.37 13.76 14.63
CA VAL A 368 10.08 13.82 15.31
C VAL A 368 9.94 15.20 15.94
N LYS A 369 8.95 15.98 15.50
CA LYS A 369 8.78 17.39 15.93
C LYS A 369 8.71 17.53 17.44
N ASN A 370 8.19 16.54 18.14
CA ASN A 370 8.03 16.58 19.57
C ASN A 370 8.48 15.31 20.28
N GLY A 371 9.77 15.01 20.18
CA GLY A 371 10.36 13.90 20.91
C GLY A 371 11.84 13.82 20.66
N LEU A 372 12.40 12.67 21.02
CA LEU A 372 13.70 12.26 20.54
C LEU A 372 13.59 11.84 19.07
N ASP A 373 14.64 12.05 18.29
CA ASP A 373 14.65 11.57 16.91
C ASP A 373 14.72 10.04 16.89
N ARG A 374 14.39 9.43 15.74
CA ARG A 374 14.58 8.00 15.52
C ARG A 374 15.68 7.75 14.50
N SER A 375 16.43 6.68 14.69
CA SER A 375 17.24 6.03 13.67
C SER A 375 16.41 4.91 13.07
N PHE A 376 16.24 4.92 11.75
CA PHE A 376 15.61 3.83 10.99
C PHE A 376 16.70 3.19 10.14
N PHE A 377 16.98 1.91 10.36
CA PHE A 377 18.20 1.27 9.88
C PHE A 377 18.01 -0.18 9.47
N PHE A 378 18.95 -0.67 8.68
CA PHE A 378 19.10 -2.05 8.24
C PHE A 378 20.54 -2.48 8.42
N VAL A 379 20.76 -3.73 8.85
CA VAL A 379 22.07 -4.26 9.20
C VAL A 379 22.25 -5.71 8.72
N SER A 380 23.50 -6.11 8.54
CA SER A 380 23.90 -7.50 8.29
C SER A 380 25.23 -7.83 8.95
N HIS A 381 25.42 -9.12 9.27
CA HIS A 381 26.68 -9.69 9.75
C HIS A 381 27.69 -9.98 8.65
N GLU A 382 27.27 -9.88 7.39
CA GLU A 382 28.10 -10.10 6.22
C GLU A 382 28.61 -8.78 5.64
N SER A 383 29.84 -8.83 5.11
CA SER A 383 30.42 -7.68 4.42
C SER A 383 29.93 -7.67 2.99
N ARG A 384 29.45 -6.50 2.54
CA ARG A 384 29.11 -6.29 1.13
C ARG A 384 30.36 -5.95 0.32
N ASN A 385 30.50 -6.57 -0.84
CA ASN A 385 31.57 -6.27 -1.79
C ASN A 385 31.25 -5.04 -2.66
N THR A 386 30.00 -4.61 -2.69
CA THR A 386 29.50 -3.48 -3.48
C THR A 386 28.89 -2.40 -2.57
N PRO A 387 29.19 -1.11 -2.78
CA PRO A 387 28.54 -0.02 -2.07
C PRO A 387 27.03 0.04 -2.38
N PHE A 388 26.23 0.56 -1.44
CA PHE A 388 24.83 0.85 -1.69
C PHE A 388 24.65 1.94 -2.76
N SER A 389 23.85 1.62 -3.76
CA SER A 389 23.45 2.48 -4.88
C SER A 389 22.61 3.67 -4.42
N ASP A 390 22.55 4.71 -5.27
CA ASP A 390 21.68 5.86 -5.03
C ASP A 390 20.19 5.49 -5.03
N ALA A 391 19.81 4.46 -5.79
CA ALA A 391 18.45 3.92 -5.81
C ALA A 391 18.05 3.33 -4.45
N GLU A 392 18.93 2.53 -3.83
CA GLU A 392 18.70 1.96 -2.50
C GLU A 392 18.61 3.05 -1.42
N ARG A 393 19.51 4.05 -1.45
CA ARG A 393 19.44 5.20 -0.53
C ARG A 393 18.14 5.98 -0.70
N THR A 394 17.72 6.21 -1.94
CA THR A 394 16.45 6.90 -2.22
C THR A 394 15.26 6.09 -1.71
N PHE A 395 15.27 4.77 -1.89
CA PHE A 395 14.23 3.90 -1.38
C PHE A 395 14.15 3.90 0.16
N LEU A 396 15.30 3.82 0.85
CA LEU A 396 15.37 3.97 2.31
C LEU A 396 14.76 5.30 2.77
N LYS A 397 15.05 6.39 2.05
CA LYS A 397 14.51 7.71 2.36
C LYS A 397 12.99 7.75 2.18
N SER A 398 12.44 7.12 1.14
CA SER A 398 10.99 7.01 0.93
C SER A 398 10.31 6.25 2.07
N MET A 399 10.87 5.10 2.46
CA MET A 399 10.36 4.32 3.61
C MET A 399 10.41 5.15 4.91
N GLY A 400 11.58 5.76 5.19
CA GLY A 400 11.74 6.60 6.37
C GLY A 400 10.79 7.80 6.40
N GLN A 401 10.51 8.44 5.25
CA GLN A 401 9.53 9.53 5.17
C GLN A 401 8.12 9.08 5.55
N TRP A 402 7.70 7.91 5.09
CA TRP A 402 6.40 7.35 5.47
C TRP A 402 6.36 7.06 6.97
N VAL A 403 7.37 6.36 7.52
CA VAL A 403 7.44 6.03 8.95
C VAL A 403 7.40 7.32 9.78
N GLN A 404 8.15 8.35 9.38
CA GLN A 404 8.14 9.64 10.08
C GLN A 404 6.76 10.30 10.08
N GLN A 405 6.08 10.35 8.92
CA GLN A 405 4.74 10.94 8.83
C GLN A 405 3.73 10.19 9.70
N GLU A 406 3.81 8.87 9.72
CA GLU A 406 2.95 8.02 10.51
C GLU A 406 3.18 8.22 12.02
N LEU A 407 4.44 8.34 12.45
CA LEU A 407 4.78 8.70 13.83
C LEU A 407 4.24 10.09 14.21
N GLU A 408 4.42 11.10 13.35
CA GLU A 408 3.90 12.45 13.59
C GLU A 408 2.36 12.46 13.71
N ARG A 409 1.66 11.68 12.87
CA ARG A 409 0.20 11.53 12.91
C ARG A 409 -0.26 10.96 14.25
N ARG A 410 0.35 9.86 14.70
CA ARG A 410 0.00 9.20 15.96
C ARG A 410 0.25 10.09 17.17
N GLU A 411 1.36 10.82 17.19
CA GLU A 411 1.63 11.81 18.25
C GLU A 411 0.56 12.91 18.29
N TYR A 412 0.13 13.40 17.13
CA TYR A 412 -0.89 14.43 17.03
C TYR A 412 -2.26 13.93 17.53
N GLU A 413 -2.67 12.73 17.11
CA GLU A 413 -3.91 12.09 17.56
C GLU A 413 -3.91 11.86 19.07
N GLN A 414 -2.80 11.36 19.62
CA GLN A 414 -2.68 11.15 21.06
C GLN A 414 -2.78 12.47 21.83
N ARG A 415 -2.11 13.52 21.36
CA ARG A 415 -2.18 14.87 21.97
C ARG A 415 -3.58 15.45 21.90
N LEU A 416 -4.27 15.26 20.79
CA LEU A 416 -5.65 15.72 20.65
C LEU A 416 -6.56 15.03 21.67
N LYS A 417 -6.44 13.70 21.80
CA LYS A 417 -7.16 12.92 22.83
C LYS A 417 -6.84 13.38 24.25
N GLU A 418 -5.56 13.60 24.56
CA GLU A 418 -5.15 14.12 25.88
C GLU A 418 -5.66 15.54 26.14
N SER A 419 -5.67 16.40 25.12
CA SER A 419 -6.18 17.78 25.22
C SER A 419 -7.69 17.79 25.46
N ASN A 420 -8.45 16.97 24.73
CA ASN A 420 -9.89 16.83 24.93
C ASN A 420 -10.21 16.36 26.35
N LYS A 421 -9.52 15.31 26.82
CA LYS A 421 -9.67 14.81 28.19
C LYS A 421 -9.38 15.87 29.26
N ARG A 422 -8.37 16.73 29.04
CA ARG A 422 -8.07 17.85 29.96
C ARG A 422 -9.16 18.91 29.94
N LEU A 423 -9.73 19.20 28.78
CA LEU A 423 -10.82 20.15 28.64
C LEU A 423 -12.07 19.68 29.40
N GLU A 424 -12.41 18.40 29.30
CA GLU A 424 -13.51 17.78 30.07
C GLU A 424 -13.30 17.88 31.57
N GLN A 425 -12.11 17.50 32.05
CA GLN A 425 -11.80 17.56 33.49
C GLN A 425 -11.91 18.99 34.01
N PHE A 426 -11.48 19.97 33.21
CA PHE A 426 -11.63 21.38 33.53
C PHE A 426 -13.10 21.81 33.55
N ALA A 427 -13.87 21.48 32.52
CA ALA A 427 -15.30 21.79 32.44
C ALA A 427 -16.08 21.19 33.62
N HIS A 428 -15.80 19.92 33.96
CA HIS A 428 -16.41 19.23 35.10
C HIS A 428 -16.08 19.90 36.43
N ALA A 429 -14.81 20.19 36.70
CA ALA A 429 -14.39 20.80 37.96
C ALA A 429 -14.95 22.23 38.10
N ALA A 430 -14.86 23.04 37.04
CA ALA A 430 -15.37 24.41 37.03
C ALA A 430 -16.88 24.46 37.28
N SER A 431 -17.64 23.53 36.69
CA SER A 431 -19.10 23.50 36.82
C SER A 431 -19.57 23.16 38.22
N HIS A 432 -18.96 22.14 38.84
CA HIS A 432 -19.23 21.80 40.24
C HIS A 432 -18.97 23.00 41.17
N ASP A 433 -17.81 23.65 40.99
CA ASP A 433 -17.39 24.77 41.84
C ASP A 433 -18.22 26.06 41.62
N LEU A 434 -18.89 26.19 40.48
CA LEU A 434 -19.79 27.30 40.17
C LEU A 434 -21.26 27.02 40.58
N GLN A 435 -21.71 25.77 40.51
CA GLN A 435 -23.09 25.40 40.89
C GLN A 435 -23.34 25.50 42.39
N GLU A 436 -22.36 25.11 43.21
CA GLU A 436 -22.50 25.15 44.67
C GLU A 436 -22.76 26.57 45.22
N PRO A 437 -22.02 27.63 44.84
CA PRO A 437 -22.33 28.98 45.28
C PRO A 437 -23.64 29.52 44.71
N LEU A 438 -24.02 29.17 43.46
CA LEU A 438 -25.31 29.59 42.89
C LEU A 438 -26.50 29.01 43.66
N ARG A 439 -26.43 27.71 43.99
CA ARG A 439 -27.45 27.05 44.83
C ARG A 439 -27.60 27.72 46.19
N MET A 440 -26.48 28.14 46.80
CA MET A 440 -26.49 28.87 48.06
C MET A 440 -27.16 30.25 47.93
N VAL A 441 -26.88 30.98 46.84
CA VAL A 441 -27.50 32.28 46.56
C VAL A 441 -29.01 32.14 46.39
N SER A 442 -29.49 31.22 45.54
CA SER A 442 -30.94 30.98 45.35
C SER A 442 -31.61 30.59 46.66
N SER A 443 -30.98 29.69 47.45
CA SER A 443 -31.54 29.24 48.73
C SER A 443 -31.71 30.38 49.74
N TYR A 444 -30.75 31.29 49.84
CA TYR A 444 -30.86 32.44 50.76
C TYR A 444 -31.89 33.47 50.30
N LEU A 445 -32.01 33.69 48.98
CA LEU A 445 -33.02 34.57 48.40
C LEU A 445 -34.43 34.03 48.65
N GLN A 446 -34.67 32.74 48.41
CA GLN A 446 -35.94 32.07 48.71
C GLN A 446 -36.27 32.09 50.21
N LEU A 447 -35.27 31.96 51.09
CA LEU A 447 -35.47 32.08 52.54
C LEU A 447 -35.82 33.52 52.96
N LEU A 448 -35.26 34.54 52.30
CA LEU A 448 -35.60 35.94 52.53
C LEU A 448 -37.04 36.23 52.12
N GLU A 449 -37.43 35.78 50.94
CA GLU A 449 -38.81 35.86 50.43
C GLU A 449 -39.79 35.20 51.41
N ALA A 450 -39.58 33.92 51.75
CA ALA A 450 -40.49 33.18 52.61
C ALA A 450 -40.62 33.75 54.04
N ARG A 451 -39.55 34.36 54.57
CA ARG A 451 -39.52 34.87 55.96
C ARG A 451 -40.04 36.30 56.08
N TYR A 452 -39.83 37.13 55.07
CA TYR A 452 -40.16 38.56 55.10
C TYR A 452 -41.25 38.95 54.10
N ALA A 453 -41.96 38.00 53.48
CA ALA A 453 -43.04 38.25 52.51
C ALA A 453 -44.05 39.35 52.92
N ASN A 454 -44.36 39.51 54.22
CA ASN A 454 -45.30 40.55 54.68
C ASN A 454 -44.64 41.91 54.98
N ASP A 455 -43.31 41.98 54.97
CA ASP A 455 -42.49 43.16 55.27
C ASP A 455 -41.73 43.67 54.03
N LEU A 456 -41.76 42.94 52.91
CA LEU A 456 -41.21 43.34 51.62
C LEU A 456 -42.20 44.26 50.88
N ASP A 457 -41.68 45.28 50.20
CA ASP A 457 -42.47 46.02 49.21
C ASP A 457 -42.39 45.35 47.84
N ALA A 458 -43.29 45.73 46.93
CA ALA A 458 -43.38 45.12 45.60
C ALA A 458 -42.05 45.19 44.82
N ASP A 459 -41.29 46.28 44.98
CA ASP A 459 -39.97 46.42 44.36
C ASP A 459 -38.97 45.40 44.92
N ALA A 460 -38.98 45.13 46.23
CA ALA A 460 -38.10 44.15 46.85
C ALA A 460 -38.47 42.70 46.51
N GLU A 461 -39.77 42.39 46.36
CA GLU A 461 -40.24 41.09 45.84
C GLU A 461 -39.75 40.87 44.40
N GLU A 462 -39.93 41.87 43.53
CA GLU A 462 -39.49 41.85 42.12
C GLU A 462 -37.95 41.68 42.02
N PHE A 463 -37.17 42.37 42.86
CA PHE A 463 -35.71 42.20 42.87
C PHE A 463 -35.26 40.83 43.34
N ILE A 464 -35.98 40.20 44.28
CA ILE A 464 -35.67 38.84 44.73
C ILE A 464 -35.99 37.84 43.62
N GLU A 465 -37.14 37.96 42.95
CA GLU A 465 -37.49 37.14 41.78
C GLU A 465 -36.41 37.23 40.69
N PHE A 466 -35.99 38.45 40.31
CA PHE A 466 -34.92 38.62 39.32
C PHE A 466 -33.59 37.98 39.73
N ALA A 467 -33.26 37.99 41.02
CA ALA A 467 -32.02 37.43 41.53
C ALA A 467 -32.06 35.89 41.60
N VAL A 468 -33.21 35.29 41.96
CA VAL A 468 -33.43 33.84 41.91
C VAL A 468 -33.39 33.35 40.46
N ASP A 469 -34.13 33.99 39.56
CA ASP A 469 -34.11 33.71 38.12
C ASP A 469 -32.68 33.84 37.54
N GLY A 470 -31.94 34.89 37.92
CA GLY A 470 -30.53 35.04 37.57
C GLY A 470 -29.64 33.87 38.00
N ALA A 471 -29.86 33.33 39.20
CA ALA A 471 -29.08 32.23 39.73
C ALA A 471 -29.44 30.87 39.11
N ASP A 472 -30.73 30.62 38.88
CA ASP A 472 -31.19 29.41 38.19
C ASP A 472 -30.71 29.40 36.73
N ARG A 473 -30.78 30.53 36.02
CA ARG A 473 -30.19 30.64 34.66
C ARG A 473 -28.71 30.34 34.61
N MET A 474 -27.94 30.82 35.60
CA MET A 474 -26.51 30.51 35.65
C MET A 474 -26.27 29.02 35.88
N ARG A 475 -27.12 28.34 36.65
CA ARG A 475 -27.06 26.88 36.81
C ARG A 475 -27.33 26.18 35.48
N ASP A 476 -28.40 26.54 34.79
CA ASP A 476 -28.79 25.90 33.52
C ASP A 476 -27.75 26.13 32.40
N MET A 477 -27.11 27.31 32.38
CA MET A 477 -25.97 27.58 31.48
C MET A 477 -24.76 26.68 31.78
N ILE A 478 -24.48 26.41 33.05
CA ILE A 478 -23.38 25.53 33.46
C ILE A 478 -23.70 24.08 33.12
N ASP A 479 -24.92 23.62 33.41
CA ASP A 479 -25.37 22.26 33.11
C ASP A 479 -25.32 21.99 31.59
N GLY A 480 -25.85 22.91 30.77
CA GLY A 480 -25.79 22.74 29.32
C GLY A 480 -24.36 22.78 28.76
N LEU A 481 -23.45 23.55 29.35
CA LEU A 481 -22.04 23.55 28.92
C LEU A 481 -21.34 22.22 29.22
N LEU A 482 -21.66 21.61 30.37
CA LEU A 482 -21.17 20.27 30.72
C LEU A 482 -21.67 19.24 29.72
N GLU A 483 -22.95 19.29 29.40
CA GLU A 483 -23.59 18.38 28.47
C GLU A 483 -22.99 18.51 27.07
N TYR A 484 -22.83 19.74 26.59
CA TYR A 484 -22.14 20.05 25.33
C TYR A 484 -20.72 19.46 25.28
N SER A 485 -19.96 19.55 26.38
CA SER A 485 -18.61 18.99 26.47
C SER A 485 -18.57 17.45 26.47
N ARG A 486 -19.65 16.76 26.88
CA ARG A 486 -19.66 15.30 27.07
C ARG A 486 -20.08 14.52 25.84
N ILE A 487 -20.70 15.15 24.85
CA ILE A 487 -21.22 14.49 23.64
C ILE A 487 -20.17 13.59 22.97
N GLU A 488 -18.93 14.06 22.83
CA GLU A 488 -17.89 13.29 22.13
C GLU A 488 -17.24 12.20 22.97
N THR A 489 -17.19 12.33 24.30
CA THR A 489 -16.33 11.49 25.15
C THR A 489 -17.04 10.54 26.09
N GLU A 490 -18.31 10.76 26.38
CA GLU A 490 -19.15 9.82 27.14
C GLU A 490 -20.25 9.17 26.30
N GLY A 491 -20.35 9.50 25.01
CA GLY A 491 -21.37 8.90 24.17
C GLY A 491 -21.15 7.40 23.96
N GLU A 492 -22.26 6.66 23.91
CA GLU A 492 -22.25 5.21 23.74
C GLU A 492 -21.83 4.81 22.33
N SER A 493 -21.53 3.52 22.13
CA SER A 493 -21.29 2.97 20.79
C SER A 493 -22.54 3.14 19.94
N PHE A 494 -22.34 3.42 18.65
CA PHE A 494 -23.46 3.50 17.72
C PHE A 494 -24.07 2.12 17.49
N GLU A 495 -25.38 2.04 17.68
CA GLU A 495 -26.20 0.85 17.47
C GLU A 495 -27.36 1.17 16.53
N PRO A 496 -28.04 0.17 15.95
CA PRO A 496 -29.27 0.40 15.22
C PRO A 496 -30.37 0.97 16.13
N VAL A 497 -30.78 2.21 15.87
CA VAL A 497 -31.82 2.95 16.61
C VAL A 497 -33.06 3.10 15.74
N ASP A 498 -34.22 2.77 16.31
CA ASP A 498 -35.52 3.00 15.71
C ASP A 498 -36.04 4.39 16.05
N LEU A 499 -35.98 5.32 15.08
CA LEU A 499 -36.37 6.71 15.30
C LEU A 499 -37.88 6.87 15.53
N ASP A 500 -38.72 5.97 15.02
CA ASP A 500 -40.17 6.04 15.27
C ASP A 500 -40.46 5.78 16.75
N ALA A 501 -39.93 4.68 17.28
CA ALA A 501 -40.08 4.35 18.69
C ALA A 501 -39.49 5.45 19.60
N LEU A 502 -38.37 6.03 19.18
CA LEU A 502 -37.72 7.12 19.90
C LEU A 502 -38.56 8.40 19.90
N ALA A 503 -39.18 8.74 18.77
CA ALA A 503 -40.06 9.90 18.67
C ALA A 503 -41.31 9.73 19.56
N ASP A 504 -41.90 8.53 19.60
CA ASP A 504 -43.03 8.22 20.51
C ASP A 504 -42.65 8.44 21.98
N GLU A 505 -41.44 8.03 22.38
CA GLU A 505 -40.93 8.22 23.74
C GLU A 505 -40.74 9.71 24.06
N VAL A 506 -40.19 10.50 23.13
CA VAL A 506 -40.02 11.96 23.31
C VAL A 506 -41.37 12.66 23.41
N LEU A 507 -42.35 12.29 22.58
CA LEU A 507 -43.69 12.88 22.66
C LEU A 507 -44.40 12.54 23.98
N ALA A 508 -44.15 11.35 24.54
CA ALA A 508 -44.65 11.00 25.86
C ALA A 508 -44.01 11.85 26.97
N ASP A 509 -42.70 12.13 26.88
CA ASP A 509 -42.00 13.00 27.83
C ASP A 509 -42.52 14.45 27.76
N LEU A 510 -42.90 14.92 26.56
CA LEU A 510 -43.43 16.27 26.32
C LEU A 510 -44.95 16.39 26.48
N GLN A 511 -45.65 15.32 26.87
CA GLN A 511 -47.12 15.28 26.90
C GLN A 511 -47.74 16.44 27.69
N LEU A 512 -47.18 16.78 28.86
CA LEU A 512 -47.71 17.88 29.68
C LEU A 512 -47.63 19.23 28.94
N ARG A 513 -46.49 19.53 28.30
CA ARG A 513 -46.32 20.78 27.53
C ARG A 513 -47.26 20.82 26.33
N ILE A 514 -47.43 19.69 25.64
CA ILE A 514 -48.35 19.57 24.50
C ILE A 514 -49.79 19.85 24.94
N GLU A 515 -50.22 19.30 26.09
CA GLU A 515 -51.55 19.55 26.66
C GLU A 515 -51.73 20.99 27.14
N GLU A 516 -50.71 21.59 27.75
CA GLU A 516 -50.77 22.99 28.25
C GLU A 516 -50.80 24.02 27.13
N THR A 517 -50.18 23.72 25.98
CA THR A 517 -50.08 24.62 24.83
C THR A 517 -51.08 24.30 23.70
N ASP A 518 -51.91 23.26 23.86
CA ASP A 518 -52.75 22.69 22.80
C ASP A 518 -51.96 22.41 21.50
N ALA A 519 -50.70 21.98 21.60
CA ALA A 519 -49.84 21.74 20.43
C ALA A 519 -50.35 20.56 19.57
N GLU A 520 -50.32 20.72 18.25
CA GLU A 520 -50.57 19.63 17.28
C GLU A 520 -49.24 19.14 16.71
N VAL A 521 -48.85 17.90 17.06
CA VAL A 521 -47.62 17.28 16.56
C VAL A 521 -47.95 16.12 15.63
N THR A 522 -47.43 16.17 14.41
CA THR A 522 -47.59 15.13 13.38
C THR A 522 -46.25 14.52 13.04
N VAL A 523 -46.18 13.19 13.00
CA VAL A 523 -44.96 12.42 12.72
C VAL A 523 -45.23 11.48 11.55
N GLU A 524 -44.42 11.60 10.49
CA GLU A 524 -44.37 10.63 9.39
C GLU A 524 -43.51 9.42 9.79
N ASP A 525 -43.65 8.28 9.09
CA ASP A 525 -42.86 7.06 9.34
C ASP A 525 -41.33 7.36 9.31
N LEU A 526 -40.66 7.25 10.45
CA LEU A 526 -39.24 7.52 10.62
C LEU A 526 -38.37 6.26 10.41
N PRO A 527 -37.14 6.43 9.89
CA PRO A 527 -36.29 5.29 9.56
C PRO A 527 -35.49 4.78 10.76
N GLN A 528 -34.96 3.56 10.63
CA GLN A 528 -33.86 3.10 11.48
C GLN A 528 -32.52 3.66 11.02
N VAL A 529 -31.70 4.10 11.98
CA VAL A 529 -30.40 4.76 11.76
C VAL A 529 -29.33 4.13 12.65
N GLU A 530 -28.06 4.34 12.32
CA GLU A 530 -26.94 3.97 13.19
C GLU A 530 -26.60 5.16 14.11
N GLY A 531 -26.68 4.98 15.43
CA GLY A 531 -26.40 6.07 16.36
C GLY A 531 -26.53 5.73 17.84
N ASP A 532 -26.35 6.76 18.67
CA ASP A 532 -26.51 6.73 20.13
C ASP A 532 -27.94 7.15 20.48
N ALA A 533 -28.72 6.21 21.01
CA ALA A 533 -30.15 6.42 21.27
C ALA A 533 -30.42 7.58 22.24
N ASN A 534 -29.57 7.79 23.26
CA ASN A 534 -29.75 8.85 24.24
C ASN A 534 -29.52 10.23 23.60
N GLN A 535 -28.48 10.35 22.78
CA GLN A 535 -28.19 11.60 22.08
C GLN A 535 -29.23 11.92 21.00
N LEU A 536 -29.68 10.92 20.25
CA LEU A 536 -30.74 11.10 19.26
C LEU A 536 -32.08 11.47 19.91
N ARG A 537 -32.37 10.93 21.11
CA ARG A 537 -33.55 11.33 21.90
C ARG A 537 -33.49 12.81 22.23
N GLN A 538 -32.35 13.24 22.75
CA GLN A 538 -32.11 14.62 23.16
C GLN A 538 -32.16 15.59 21.97
N LEU A 539 -31.62 15.20 20.81
CA LEU A 539 -31.75 15.97 19.57
C LEU A 539 -33.22 16.19 19.20
N LEU A 540 -34.03 15.12 19.16
CA LEU A 540 -35.45 15.23 18.84
C LEU A 540 -36.21 16.06 19.87
N GLN A 541 -35.96 15.81 21.16
CA GLN A 541 -36.58 16.57 22.26
C GLN A 541 -36.30 18.06 22.12
N ASN A 542 -35.04 18.46 21.96
CA ASN A 542 -34.67 19.87 21.84
C ASN A 542 -35.32 20.55 20.62
N LEU A 543 -35.39 19.86 19.48
CA LEU A 543 -36.01 20.43 18.28
C LEU A 543 -37.54 20.57 18.43
N ILE A 544 -38.21 19.58 19.02
CA ILE A 544 -39.66 19.61 19.26
C ILE A 544 -40.00 20.64 20.34
N ASP A 545 -39.24 20.70 21.43
CA ASP A 545 -39.41 21.71 22.49
C ASP A 545 -39.27 23.13 21.94
N ASN A 546 -38.25 23.39 21.11
CA ASN A 546 -38.09 24.68 20.43
C ASN A 546 -39.28 24.99 19.52
N ALA A 547 -39.76 24.02 18.75
CA ALA A 547 -40.91 24.20 17.85
C ALA A 547 -42.20 24.59 18.61
N ILE A 548 -42.40 24.03 19.82
CA ILE A 548 -43.53 24.37 20.68
C ILE A 548 -43.33 25.74 21.34
N GLU A 549 -42.14 25.99 21.89
CA GLU A 549 -41.80 27.20 22.64
C GLU A 549 -41.88 28.47 21.78
N TYR A 550 -41.37 28.43 20.55
CA TYR A 550 -41.30 29.60 19.66
C TYR A 550 -42.49 29.72 18.69
N SER A 551 -43.63 29.11 19.03
CA SER A 551 -44.88 29.18 18.26
C SER A 551 -45.57 30.56 18.27
N GLY A 552 -45.20 31.44 19.22
CA GLY A 552 -45.77 32.77 19.39
C GLY A 552 -47.21 32.73 19.93
N ASP A 553 -48.08 33.61 19.43
CA ASP A 553 -49.50 33.66 19.85
C ASP A 553 -50.40 32.60 19.16
N LYS A 554 -49.84 31.79 18.25
CA LYS A 554 -50.58 30.77 17.50
C LYS A 554 -50.51 29.44 18.22
N GLN A 555 -51.51 28.59 17.99
CA GLN A 555 -51.46 27.20 18.40
C GLN A 555 -50.23 26.52 17.75
N PRO A 556 -49.33 25.87 18.52
CA PRO A 556 -48.14 25.24 17.96
C PRO A 556 -48.54 24.12 17.00
N GLN A 557 -48.00 24.16 15.78
CA GLN A 557 -48.13 23.08 14.79
C GLN A 557 -46.74 22.60 14.43
N VAL A 558 -46.44 21.34 14.76
CA VAL A 558 -45.14 20.72 14.55
C VAL A 558 -45.29 19.52 13.63
N ALA A 559 -44.51 19.46 12.56
CA ALA A 559 -44.49 18.36 11.60
C ALA A 559 -43.10 17.76 11.48
N ILE A 560 -42.97 16.46 11.76
CA ILE A 560 -41.73 15.70 11.60
C ILE A 560 -41.85 14.85 10.33
N SER A 561 -40.93 15.07 9.40
CA SER A 561 -40.90 14.38 8.11
C SER A 561 -39.54 13.74 7.84
N THR A 562 -39.52 12.74 6.96
CA THR A 562 -38.29 12.07 6.56
C THR A 562 -38.10 12.05 5.03
N GLY A 563 -36.84 12.06 4.60
CA GLY A 563 -36.48 11.99 3.19
C GLY A 563 -35.17 11.26 2.99
N ARG A 564 -35.05 10.50 1.89
CA ARG A 564 -33.80 9.82 1.56
C ARG A 564 -32.83 10.78 0.85
N ALA A 565 -31.60 10.88 1.36
CA ALA A 565 -30.52 11.68 0.79
C ALA A 565 -29.30 10.79 0.48
N GLY A 566 -29.41 9.94 -0.55
CA GLY A 566 -28.36 8.99 -0.92
C GLY A 566 -28.13 7.91 0.14
N LYS A 567 -26.94 7.91 0.76
CA LYS A 567 -26.59 7.02 1.89
C LYS A 567 -27.02 7.55 3.26
N MET A 568 -27.62 8.74 3.30
CA MET A 568 -28.11 9.36 4.53
C MET A 568 -29.64 9.43 4.52
N TRP A 569 -30.23 9.45 5.71
CA TRP A 569 -31.59 9.92 5.95
C TRP A 569 -31.56 11.41 6.28
N ARG A 570 -32.53 12.16 5.79
CA ARG A 570 -32.82 13.54 6.19
C ARG A 570 -34.08 13.52 7.05
N ILE A 571 -34.01 14.08 8.24
CA ILE A 571 -35.14 14.28 9.13
C ILE A 571 -35.35 15.78 9.25
N SER A 572 -36.61 16.22 9.15
CA SER A 572 -36.97 17.62 9.18
C SER A 572 -38.09 17.85 10.20
N VAL A 573 -37.86 18.76 11.14
CA VAL A 573 -38.84 19.24 12.13
C VAL A 573 -39.27 20.64 11.71
N ARG A 574 -40.53 20.78 11.32
CA ARG A 574 -41.12 22.03 10.84
C ARG A 574 -42.11 22.59 11.87
N ASP A 575 -42.04 23.89 12.10
CA ASP A 575 -42.98 24.68 12.90
C ASP A 575 -43.63 25.81 12.09
N GLU A 576 -44.75 26.36 12.60
CA GLU A 576 -45.41 27.57 12.08
C GLU A 576 -45.23 28.80 13.00
N GLY A 577 -44.12 28.82 13.75
CA GLY A 577 -43.83 29.81 14.77
C GLY A 577 -43.39 31.18 14.25
N ILE A 578 -42.67 31.91 15.09
CA ILE A 578 -42.28 33.31 14.84
C ILE A 578 -41.27 33.46 13.68
N GLY A 579 -40.57 32.40 13.31
CA GLY A 579 -39.55 32.39 12.26
C GLY A 579 -38.26 33.13 12.64
N ILE A 580 -37.21 32.94 11.84
CA ILE A 580 -35.83 33.37 12.12
C ILE A 580 -35.31 34.20 10.95
N SER A 581 -34.74 35.38 11.25
CA SER A 581 -34.11 36.25 10.25
C SER A 581 -32.93 35.56 9.58
N PRO A 582 -32.74 35.68 8.26
CA PRO A 582 -31.58 35.09 7.57
C PRO A 582 -30.22 35.47 8.17
N ASP A 583 -30.08 36.68 8.70
CA ASP A 583 -28.84 37.17 9.33
C ASP A 583 -28.50 36.43 10.64
N ASP A 584 -29.47 35.75 11.23
CA ASP A 584 -29.37 35.09 12.53
C ASP A 584 -29.34 33.55 12.43
N GLN A 585 -29.65 32.97 11.25
CA GLN A 585 -29.76 31.52 11.06
C GLN A 585 -28.46 30.74 11.30
N ASP A 586 -27.30 31.35 11.04
CA ASP A 586 -26.02 30.72 11.36
C ASP A 586 -25.69 30.85 12.87
N ARG A 587 -26.16 31.92 13.51
CA ARG A 587 -25.82 32.27 14.90
C ARG A 587 -26.60 31.45 15.93
N ILE A 588 -27.77 30.92 15.58
CA ILE A 588 -28.59 30.14 16.52
C ILE A 588 -27.93 28.83 16.99
N PHE A 589 -26.94 28.33 16.24
CA PHE A 589 -26.17 27.15 16.61
C PHE A 589 -24.94 27.50 17.48
N GLU A 590 -24.62 28.78 17.68
CA GLU A 590 -23.54 29.18 18.58
C GLU A 590 -23.93 29.01 20.05
N VAL A 591 -22.97 28.61 20.89
CA VAL A 591 -23.20 28.40 22.32
C VAL A 591 -23.51 29.74 23.01
N PHE A 592 -24.61 29.77 23.78
CA PHE A 592 -25.15 30.93 24.50
C PHE A 592 -25.80 32.03 23.64
N GLU A 593 -25.99 31.80 22.34
CA GLU A 593 -26.70 32.76 21.48
C GLU A 593 -28.22 32.66 21.63
N ARG A 594 -28.91 33.82 21.60
CA ARG A 594 -30.37 33.94 21.64
C ARG A 594 -30.84 35.15 20.82
N LEU A 595 -31.94 34.98 20.09
CA LEU A 595 -32.47 36.01 19.20
C LEU A 595 -33.51 36.94 19.84
N HIS A 596 -34.18 36.50 20.91
CA HIS A 596 -35.25 37.26 21.57
C HIS A 596 -34.88 37.77 22.96
N THR A 597 -35.53 38.86 23.38
CA THR A 597 -35.25 39.54 24.65
C THR A 597 -35.79 38.72 25.82
N ARG A 598 -35.05 38.71 26.93
CA ARG A 598 -35.20 37.83 28.11
C ARG A 598 -36.58 37.74 28.79
N ASN A 599 -37.54 38.57 28.41
CA ASN A 599 -38.89 38.58 29.00
C ASN A 599 -39.91 37.79 28.17
N GLU A 600 -39.53 37.22 27.01
CA GLU A 600 -40.47 36.57 26.09
C GLU A 600 -40.33 35.03 26.03
N TYR A 601 -39.16 34.43 26.26
CA TYR A 601 -38.92 32.97 26.17
C TYR A 601 -37.81 32.47 27.14
N GLU A 602 -37.89 31.21 27.57
CA GLU A 602 -37.01 30.58 28.58
C GLU A 602 -35.79 29.86 27.94
N GLY A 603 -34.97 29.16 28.74
CA GLY A 603 -33.85 28.33 28.25
C GLY A 603 -32.46 28.90 28.51
N ALA A 604 -31.40 28.14 28.19
CA ALA A 604 -29.98 28.50 28.40
C ALA A 604 -29.26 29.03 27.14
N GLY A 605 -29.81 28.81 25.94
CA GLY A 605 -29.16 29.13 24.66
C GLY A 605 -28.12 28.09 24.21
N ILE A 606 -28.28 26.83 24.63
CA ILE A 606 -27.33 25.74 24.36
C ILE A 606 -27.97 24.63 23.52
N GLY A 607 -29.31 24.51 23.54
CA GLY A 607 -30.02 23.38 22.92
C GLY A 607 -29.72 23.18 21.44
N LEU A 608 -29.70 24.24 20.62
CA LEU A 608 -29.39 24.12 19.19
C LEU A 608 -27.91 23.84 18.92
N ALA A 609 -26.99 24.44 19.69
CA ALA A 609 -25.57 24.08 19.64
C ALA A 609 -25.34 22.60 19.99
N LEU A 610 -26.09 22.09 20.97
CA LEU A 610 -26.09 20.68 21.35
C LEU A 610 -26.59 19.79 20.20
N CYS A 611 -27.67 20.20 19.52
CA CYS A 611 -28.20 19.50 18.36
C CYS A 611 -27.17 19.41 17.23
N GLU A 612 -26.49 20.52 16.90
CA GLU A 612 -25.41 20.53 15.92
C GLU A 612 -24.29 19.56 16.30
N ARG A 613 -23.83 19.62 17.54
CA ARG A 613 -22.76 18.75 18.04
C ARG A 613 -23.14 17.25 18.00
N ILE A 614 -24.37 16.90 18.35
CA ILE A 614 -24.89 15.53 18.25
C ILE A 614 -24.87 15.07 16.79
N VAL A 615 -25.41 15.88 15.88
CA VAL A 615 -25.51 15.53 14.46
C VAL A 615 -24.12 15.39 13.82
N GLU A 616 -23.18 16.29 14.14
CA GLU A 616 -21.78 16.20 13.69
C GLU A 616 -21.10 14.91 14.17
N ARG A 617 -21.28 14.53 15.45
CA ARG A 617 -20.76 13.28 16.01
C ARG A 617 -21.26 12.06 15.23
N HIS A 618 -22.51 12.10 14.77
CA HIS A 618 -23.12 11.04 13.95
C HIS A 618 -22.74 11.14 12.46
N GLY A 619 -21.78 12.00 12.08
CA GLY A 619 -21.33 12.16 10.69
C GLY A 619 -22.34 12.91 9.80
N GLY A 620 -23.28 13.61 10.43
CA GLY A 620 -24.36 14.36 9.79
C GLY A 620 -24.08 15.85 9.62
N LYS A 621 -25.10 16.57 9.16
CA LYS A 621 -25.17 18.04 9.17
C LYS A 621 -26.57 18.46 9.58
N ILE A 622 -26.68 19.57 10.31
CA ILE A 622 -27.94 20.24 10.64
C ILE A 622 -27.97 21.62 9.98
N TRP A 623 -29.14 22.10 9.61
CA TRP A 623 -29.37 23.45 9.12
C TRP A 623 -30.81 23.86 9.37
N VAL A 624 -31.12 25.14 9.19
CA VAL A 624 -32.47 25.69 9.30
C VAL A 624 -32.85 26.41 8.00
N ASP A 625 -34.10 26.23 7.59
CA ASP A 625 -34.75 27.03 6.55
C ASP A 625 -35.91 27.78 7.22
N SER A 626 -35.84 29.11 7.29
CA SER A 626 -36.82 29.92 8.03
C SER A 626 -37.01 31.32 7.43
N GLU A 627 -38.21 31.87 7.57
CA GLU A 627 -38.53 33.26 7.24
C GLU A 627 -39.36 33.88 8.39
N PRO A 628 -39.08 35.13 8.80
CA PRO A 628 -39.84 35.78 9.88
C PRO A 628 -41.36 35.79 9.63
N GLY A 629 -42.13 35.21 10.54
CA GLY A 629 -43.58 35.11 10.50
C GLY A 629 -44.17 33.86 9.81
N ASP A 630 -43.33 33.09 9.11
CA ASP A 630 -43.73 31.91 8.33
C ASP A 630 -43.24 30.57 8.94
N GLY A 631 -42.69 30.62 10.16
CA GLY A 631 -42.18 29.45 10.89
C GLY A 631 -40.76 29.04 10.48
N SER A 632 -40.29 27.91 11.00
CA SER A 632 -38.96 27.36 10.71
C SER A 632 -38.99 25.89 10.35
N THR A 633 -38.00 25.43 9.61
CA THR A 633 -37.77 23.99 9.34
C THR A 633 -36.32 23.65 9.66
N PHE A 634 -36.12 22.96 10.77
CA PHE A 634 -34.82 22.41 11.15
C PHE A 634 -34.65 21.05 10.48
N SER A 635 -33.58 20.90 9.70
CA SER A 635 -33.30 19.66 8.98
C SER A 635 -31.93 19.13 9.37
N PHE A 636 -31.82 17.83 9.58
CA PHE A 636 -30.56 17.16 9.84
C PHE A 636 -30.42 15.84 9.09
N THR A 637 -29.19 15.37 8.91
CA THR A 637 -28.91 14.09 8.24
C THR A 637 -28.26 13.07 9.16
N LEU A 638 -28.65 11.80 9.04
CA LEU A 638 -28.03 10.68 9.74
C LEU A 638 -27.65 9.55 8.77
N PRO A 639 -26.57 8.78 9.04
CA PRO A 639 -26.22 7.61 8.25
C PRO A 639 -27.34 6.57 8.26
N ALA A 640 -27.66 6.04 7.08
CA ALA A 640 -28.53 4.88 7.00
C ALA A 640 -27.78 3.61 7.41
N LEU A 641 -28.49 2.66 8.02
CA LEU A 641 -27.95 1.32 8.26
C LEU A 641 -27.44 0.71 6.95
N TYR A 642 -26.16 0.33 6.93
CA TYR A 642 -25.60 -0.46 5.84
C TYR A 642 -26.29 -1.84 5.88
N THR A 643 -27.16 -2.10 4.91
CA THR A 643 -27.71 -3.45 4.68
C THR A 643 -26.83 -4.20 3.70
#